data_AF-E4YBJ1-F1
#
_entry.id   AF-E4YBJ1-F1
#
_cell.length_a   1.000
_cell.length_b   1.000
_cell.length_c   1.000
_cell.angle_alpha   90.00
_cell.angle_beta   90.00
_cell.angle_gamma   90.00
#
_symmetry.space_group_name_H-M   'P 1'
#
loop_
_entity.id
_entity.type
_entity.pdbx_description
1 polymer ?
#
loop_
_entity_poly.entity_id
_entity_poly.type
_entity_poly.pdbx_seq_one_letter_code
_entity_poly.pdbx_strand_id
1 'polypeptide(L)'
;MICEEVEFKGQYMNKCVCTEGFGISRSTGACEPLCGWGDESTTTEAPPAVVGKWKKKKKNRGRRSNGNGKKGDGEIDAADYEICDENATCVTEDVDFPECVCNDGFYGNGEKCEDIGESCDQKCIDRFSEFHQCLVATDGNQFSCECIDGYVKGSDPRTCVPAPLDCSTSEDCFEPYLNYNLTEIEAAERVMCVGNDDGITSSCGCTLDFPYVDKEGLCVDEREDPEDPEIETCETKRCREGAICVEETGEPECVCDEENGYIGNGGRCWLDTGVDLCGADSYGSCGNNNANFPVRFGHTCASDIDAVNVIDFNTICMQAEEDNKRDGCCKCAPGWTDANGDPNDGCEEEALGCDFNADFCDENATCEDLDPDTDPETTDLDPTFIEKGFMCRCNDGFFGKGYGKKGCRERVGGGVDYCDKWGYKCGPNSNCTEIEQRPFISCDCQEGFEGKPPNCQALVPALSVAENTCDQVDTANWFLLKSTKPDFRLSATGSDTSYSVDITSGSYMWKTPMLNGKPYSALLEFGSISCDAEAFIKAMATGQIKAKVEDTVAFYDRNGNKIPPLYEVVDVTGFYVKEGDKDNKSKAYVQFNKIYETLGQLMNYTTTELADMKNKQLNVLETNQKWKSKNGWASVTPNADTIKLSLESDLPVFAGMDLAKCFTPDKIRFFVYADKNADTNKLEPKMFQNEDDKSVSIIDCFYQNKMNFDDVQCLNPKIECEYDEDLEEEICSDVSQTLYEALFEVTDEINDKICEF
;
A
#
# COMPACT_ATOMS: atom_id res chain seq x y z
N MET A 1 23.23 -45.53 18.75
CA MET A 1 22.01 -45.79 17.97
C MET A 1 21.47 -47.14 18.38
N ILE A 2 20.25 -47.19 18.92
CA ILE A 2 19.53 -48.42 19.25
C ILE A 2 18.40 -48.54 18.23
N CYS A 3 18.31 -49.66 17.52
CA CYS A 3 17.29 -49.89 16.51
C CYS A 3 16.43 -51.08 16.89
N GLU A 4 15.11 -50.91 16.86
CA GLU A 4 14.14 -51.98 17.07
C GLU A 4 13.30 -52.19 15.80
N GLU A 5 12.98 -53.45 15.49
CA GLU A 5 12.08 -53.78 14.38
C GLU A 5 10.64 -53.48 14.78
N VAL A 6 9.97 -52.65 13.99
CA VAL A 6 8.58 -52.26 14.18
C VAL A 6 7.81 -52.56 12.90
N GLU A 7 6.69 -53.26 13.03
CA GLU A 7 5.83 -53.60 11.89
C GLU A 7 4.87 -52.44 11.61
N PHE A 8 4.94 -51.85 10.41
CA PHE A 8 4.03 -50.81 9.98
C PHE A 8 3.43 -51.17 8.62
N LYS A 9 2.10 -51.31 8.58
CA LYS A 9 1.33 -51.73 7.38
C LYS A 9 1.83 -53.03 6.73
N GLY A 10 2.16 -54.03 7.55
CA GLY A 10 2.54 -55.38 7.07
C GLY A 10 3.95 -55.48 6.50
N GLN A 11 4.81 -54.48 6.74
CA GLN A 11 6.24 -54.54 6.47
C GLN A 11 7.02 -54.20 7.75
N TYR A 12 8.07 -54.98 8.03
CA TYR A 12 8.98 -54.74 9.15
C TYR A 12 10.01 -53.67 8.77
N MET A 13 10.09 -52.60 9.56
CA MET A 13 11.09 -51.53 9.41
C MET A 13 11.85 -51.33 10.71
N ASN A 14 13.13 -50.97 10.63
CA ASN A 14 13.96 -50.66 11.80
C ASN A 14 13.77 -49.20 12.20
N LYS A 15 13.21 -48.94 13.38
CA LYS A 15 13.17 -47.60 13.98
C LYS A 15 14.41 -47.42 14.86
N CYS A 16 15.31 -46.54 14.45
CA CYS A 16 16.56 -46.25 15.15
C CYS A 16 16.45 -44.95 15.96
N VAL A 17 16.85 -44.98 17.23
CA VAL A 17 16.92 -43.81 18.11
C VAL A 17 18.37 -43.62 18.56
N CYS A 18 18.84 -42.36 18.60
CA CYS A 18 20.15 -42.02 19.15
C CYS A 18 20.11 -42.09 20.68
N THR A 19 21.22 -42.52 21.28
CA THR A 19 21.38 -42.55 22.75
C THR A 19 21.61 -41.13 23.27
N GLU A 20 21.31 -40.88 24.55
CA GLU A 20 21.49 -39.57 25.21
C GLU A 20 22.86 -38.95 24.88
N GLY A 21 22.84 -37.65 24.50
CA GLY A 21 24.02 -36.88 24.07
C GLY A 21 24.24 -36.81 22.55
N PHE A 22 23.39 -37.41 21.72
CA PHE A 22 23.52 -37.41 20.26
C PHE A 22 22.19 -37.12 19.54
N GLY A 23 22.21 -36.22 18.55
CA GLY A 23 21.07 -35.90 17.67
C GLY A 23 21.17 -36.57 16.29
N ILE A 24 20.05 -36.71 15.57
CA ILE A 24 20.03 -37.24 14.19
C ILE A 24 20.24 -36.07 13.22
N SER A 25 21.33 -36.11 12.44
CA SER A 25 21.58 -35.13 11.39
C SER A 25 20.53 -35.25 10.26
N ARG A 26 19.90 -34.13 9.88
CA ARG A 26 18.87 -34.09 8.82
C ARG A 26 19.43 -34.40 7.42
N SER A 27 20.73 -34.19 7.19
CA SER A 27 21.35 -34.42 5.88
C SER A 27 21.91 -35.84 5.70
N THR A 28 22.29 -36.52 6.79
CA THR A 28 22.95 -37.84 6.72
C THR A 28 22.21 -38.97 7.44
N GLY A 29 21.25 -38.66 8.33
CA GLY A 29 20.53 -39.64 9.13
C GLY A 29 21.38 -40.33 10.22
N ALA A 30 22.62 -39.86 10.46
CA ALA A 30 23.53 -40.40 11.48
C ALA A 30 23.36 -39.72 12.84
N CYS A 31 23.73 -40.41 13.92
CA CYS A 31 23.78 -39.85 15.28
C CYS A 31 25.10 -39.08 15.49
N GLU A 32 25.03 -37.77 15.72
CA GLU A 32 26.19 -36.90 15.94
C GLU A 32 26.14 -36.23 17.33
N PRO A 33 27.31 -35.99 17.97
CA PRO A 33 27.37 -35.49 19.36
C PRO A 33 26.93 -34.03 19.45
N LEU A 34 26.20 -33.69 20.50
CA LEU A 34 25.89 -32.30 20.86
C LEU A 34 27.11 -31.68 21.56
N CYS A 35 27.42 -30.42 21.26
CA CYS A 35 28.69 -29.75 21.54
C CYS A 35 29.18 -29.77 23.02
N GLY A 36 30.50 -29.96 23.18
CA GLY A 36 31.36 -29.21 24.12
C GLY A 36 31.38 -29.58 25.61
N TRP A 37 32.14 -30.62 25.99
CA TRP A 37 32.69 -30.77 27.35
C TRP A 37 34.11 -30.18 27.40
N GLY A 38 34.36 -29.25 28.31
CA GLY A 38 35.70 -28.74 28.63
C GLY A 38 35.85 -28.46 30.12
N ASP A 39 36.76 -29.20 30.77
CA ASP A 39 37.04 -29.15 32.20
C ASP A 39 37.70 -27.83 32.65
N GLU A 40 37.39 -27.43 33.89
CA GLU A 40 38.00 -26.34 34.67
C GLU A 40 39.55 -26.41 34.75
N SER A 41 40.24 -25.26 34.72
CA SER A 41 41.16 -24.86 35.82
C SER A 41 41.97 -23.57 35.59
N THR A 42 41.98 -22.75 36.65
CA THR A 42 43.03 -21.82 37.12
C THR A 42 43.21 -20.41 36.50
N THR A 43 42.54 -19.46 37.17
CA THR A 43 43.02 -18.16 37.70
C THR A 43 44.45 -17.67 37.40
N THR A 44 44.59 -16.40 36.99
CA THR A 44 45.22 -15.32 37.81
C THR A 44 45.21 -13.96 37.09
N GLU A 45 44.95 -12.92 37.89
CA GLU A 45 44.84 -11.50 37.53
C GLU A 45 46.19 -10.81 37.20
N ALA A 46 46.17 -9.80 36.33
CA ALA A 46 46.88 -8.51 36.52
C ALA A 46 46.47 -7.45 35.46
N PRO A 47 46.39 -6.14 35.81
CA PRO A 47 45.84 -5.08 34.94
C PRO A 47 46.96 -4.16 34.36
N PRO A 48 46.68 -2.93 33.85
CA PRO A 48 46.79 -2.60 32.43
C PRO A 48 47.96 -1.65 32.12
N ALA A 49 48.45 -1.63 30.87
CA ALA A 49 49.35 -0.56 30.43
C ALA A 49 49.37 -0.28 28.91
N VAL A 50 48.92 0.93 28.59
CA VAL A 50 49.62 1.95 27.79
C VAL A 50 49.73 1.75 26.26
N VAL A 51 48.96 2.61 25.61
CA VAL A 51 49.02 3.10 24.22
C VAL A 51 50.46 3.39 23.76
N GLY A 52 50.84 2.81 22.61
CA GLY A 52 52.08 3.13 21.89
C GLY A 52 51.97 2.88 20.39
N LYS A 53 51.88 3.97 19.61
CA LYS A 53 51.83 4.01 18.14
C LYS A 53 53.04 3.34 17.48
N TRP A 54 52.81 2.48 16.49
CA TRP A 54 53.84 1.95 15.58
C TRP A 54 53.68 2.48 14.15
N LYS A 55 54.71 3.16 13.64
CA LYS A 55 54.93 3.44 12.22
C LYS A 55 55.57 2.21 11.55
N LYS A 56 54.91 1.63 10.55
CA LYS A 56 55.46 0.56 9.70
C LYS A 56 56.46 1.11 8.68
N LYS A 57 57.63 0.44 8.56
CA LYS A 57 58.58 0.62 7.46
C LYS A 57 58.84 -0.75 6.79
N LYS A 58 58.74 -0.72 5.46
CA LYS A 58 58.91 -1.80 4.47
C LYS A 58 60.20 -2.64 4.61
N LYS A 59 60.10 -3.94 4.35
CA LYS A 59 60.76 -4.70 3.23
C LYS A 59 60.47 -6.21 3.40
N ASN A 60 59.89 -6.93 2.44
CA ASN A 60 60.36 -7.37 1.12
C ASN A 60 61.11 -8.73 1.14
N ARG A 61 60.65 -9.66 0.28
CA ARG A 61 61.27 -10.89 -0.28
C ARG A 61 61.34 -12.19 0.56
N GLY A 62 60.36 -13.06 0.32
CA GLY A 62 60.44 -14.28 -0.51
C GLY A 62 61.50 -15.36 -0.24
N ARG A 63 61.06 -16.61 -0.04
CA ARG A 63 61.40 -17.79 -0.87
C ARG A 63 60.71 -19.08 -0.38
N ARG A 64 60.34 -19.91 -1.36
CA ARG A 64 59.86 -21.31 -1.29
C ARG A 64 60.73 -22.22 -0.41
N SER A 65 60.10 -23.19 0.25
CA SER A 65 60.64 -24.53 0.54
C SER A 65 59.52 -25.54 0.79
N ASN A 66 59.63 -26.70 0.14
CA ASN A 66 58.83 -27.92 0.34
C ASN A 66 58.91 -28.47 1.77
N GLY A 67 57.88 -29.21 2.19
CA GLY A 67 58.07 -30.39 3.06
C GLY A 67 56.97 -30.68 4.08
N ASN A 68 56.14 -31.68 3.78
CA ASN A 68 55.49 -32.66 4.66
C ASN A 68 54.85 -32.23 6.00
N GLY A 69 53.52 -32.40 6.05
CA GLY A 69 52.86 -33.37 6.94
C GLY A 69 53.06 -33.18 8.45
N LYS A 70 52.14 -32.42 9.06
CA LYS A 70 51.71 -32.59 10.46
C LYS A 70 50.22 -32.26 10.55
N LYS A 71 49.47 -33.16 11.20
CA LYS A 71 48.09 -32.96 11.65
C LYS A 71 48.03 -31.67 12.47
N GLY A 72 47.20 -30.73 12.02
CA GLY A 72 46.66 -29.66 12.84
C GLY A 72 45.20 -29.99 13.11
N ASP A 73 44.89 -30.33 14.36
CA ASP A 73 43.80 -29.74 15.13
C ASP A 73 43.18 -28.52 14.42
N GLY A 74 42.05 -28.76 13.75
CA GLY A 74 41.18 -27.70 13.26
C GLY A 74 40.43 -27.12 14.45
N GLU A 75 40.87 -25.96 14.88
CA GLU A 75 40.01 -24.95 15.50
C GLU A 75 38.87 -24.69 14.51
N ILE A 76 37.65 -25.11 14.87
CA ILE A 76 36.44 -24.74 14.14
C ILE A 76 35.90 -23.52 14.88
N ASP A 77 35.93 -22.37 14.20
CA ASP A 77 35.36 -21.12 14.68
C ASP A 77 33.86 -21.28 14.92
N ALA A 78 33.35 -20.73 16.03
CA ALA A 78 31.97 -20.80 16.49
C ALA A 78 30.96 -20.00 15.64
N ALA A 79 31.29 -19.68 14.38
CA ALA A 79 30.51 -18.81 13.51
C ALA A 79 29.67 -19.55 12.47
N ASP A 80 29.64 -20.89 12.48
CA ASP A 80 28.97 -21.71 11.46
C ASP A 80 27.67 -22.38 11.94
N TYR A 81 27.00 -21.85 12.97
CA TYR A 81 25.71 -22.37 13.46
C TYR A 81 24.64 -21.27 13.59
N GLU A 82 23.69 -21.26 12.64
CA GLU A 82 22.44 -20.49 12.65
C GLU A 82 21.41 -21.11 13.61
N ILE A 83 21.38 -20.71 14.89
CA ILE A 83 20.26 -21.03 15.80
C ILE A 83 19.71 -19.78 16.49
N CYS A 84 20.57 -18.83 16.88
CA CYS A 84 20.15 -17.54 17.42
C CYS A 84 20.09 -16.47 16.33
N ASP A 85 19.22 -15.48 16.52
CA ASP A 85 19.17 -14.27 15.70
C ASP A 85 20.53 -13.55 15.69
N GLU A 86 20.86 -12.82 14.63
CA GLU A 86 22.12 -12.05 14.54
C GLU A 86 22.24 -10.98 15.63
N ASN A 87 21.12 -10.53 16.17
CA ASN A 87 21.03 -9.60 17.29
C ASN A 87 20.79 -10.30 18.63
N ALA A 88 21.12 -11.59 18.77
CA ALA A 88 21.05 -12.36 20.01
C ALA A 88 22.40 -12.99 20.41
N THR A 89 22.56 -13.25 21.71
CA THR A 89 23.67 -14.00 22.29
C THR A 89 23.15 -15.31 22.88
N CYS A 90 23.81 -16.43 22.56
CA CYS A 90 23.54 -17.72 23.18
C CYS A 90 24.13 -17.75 24.60
N VAL A 91 23.29 -17.92 25.61
CA VAL A 91 23.69 -18.02 27.02
C VAL A 91 23.69 -19.48 27.45
N THR A 92 24.78 -19.92 28.07
CA THR A 92 24.98 -21.31 28.52
C THR A 92 25.32 -21.42 30.00
N GLU A 93 25.43 -20.30 30.72
CA GLU A 93 25.70 -20.31 32.16
C GLU A 93 24.38 -20.38 32.94
N ASP A 94 24.30 -21.27 33.93
CA ASP A 94 23.17 -21.46 34.86
C ASP A 94 21.80 -21.88 34.27
N VAL A 95 21.77 -22.39 33.04
CA VAL A 95 20.57 -22.95 32.39
C VAL A 95 20.80 -24.40 31.94
N ASP A 96 19.81 -25.28 32.15
CA ASP A 96 19.88 -26.71 31.79
C ASP A 96 19.96 -26.94 30.27
N PHE A 97 19.60 -25.93 29.46
CA PHE A 97 19.65 -25.92 28.00
C PHE A 97 20.17 -24.56 27.50
N PRO A 98 20.96 -24.51 26.42
CA PRO A 98 21.37 -23.24 25.80
C PRO A 98 20.15 -22.44 25.35
N GLU A 99 20.08 -21.16 25.75
CA GLU A 99 18.99 -20.24 25.43
C GLU A 99 19.55 -19.02 24.67
N CYS A 100 18.84 -18.57 23.63
CA CYS A 100 19.19 -17.33 22.92
C CYS A 100 18.55 -16.14 23.64
N VAL A 101 19.32 -15.09 23.92
CA VAL A 101 18.84 -13.85 24.56
C VAL A 101 19.18 -12.67 23.65
N CYS A 102 18.22 -11.80 23.34
CA CYS A 102 18.46 -10.63 22.50
C CYS A 102 19.52 -9.71 23.13
N ASN A 103 20.39 -9.14 22.29
CA ASN A 103 21.41 -8.20 22.70
C ASN A 103 20.77 -6.87 23.15
N ASP A 104 21.48 -6.10 23.99
CA ASP A 104 21.04 -4.77 24.42
C ASP A 104 20.63 -3.90 23.21
N GLY A 105 19.43 -3.32 23.26
CA GLY A 105 18.84 -2.56 22.17
C GLY A 105 17.94 -3.38 21.23
N PHE A 106 17.76 -4.67 21.49
CA PHE A 106 16.84 -5.54 20.75
C PHE A 106 15.94 -6.33 21.70
N TYR A 107 14.69 -6.59 21.30
CA TYR A 107 13.72 -7.38 22.06
C TYR A 107 13.16 -8.52 21.21
N GLY A 108 12.76 -9.62 21.85
CA GLY A 108 12.26 -10.79 21.14
C GLY A 108 12.50 -12.07 21.92
N ASN A 109 12.45 -13.21 21.23
CA ASN A 109 12.62 -14.53 21.84
C ASN A 109 14.02 -15.13 21.65
N GLY A 110 15.00 -14.33 21.20
CA GLY A 110 16.37 -14.75 20.94
C GLY A 110 16.59 -15.53 19.64
N GLU A 111 15.58 -16.24 19.13
CA GLU A 111 15.57 -16.79 17.76
C GLU A 111 15.17 -15.72 16.72
N LYS A 112 14.42 -14.71 17.16
CA LYS A 112 14.13 -13.47 16.43
C LYS A 112 14.26 -12.29 17.37
N CYS A 113 15.02 -11.28 16.98
CA CYS A 113 15.24 -10.06 17.75
C CYS A 113 14.97 -8.83 16.88
N GLU A 114 14.14 -7.92 17.38
CA GLU A 114 13.75 -6.67 16.72
C GLU A 114 14.33 -5.47 17.47
N ASP A 115 14.70 -4.40 16.76
CA ASP A 115 15.27 -3.19 17.36
C ASP A 115 14.26 -2.49 18.29
N ILE A 116 14.70 -2.15 19.50
CA ILE A 116 13.92 -1.51 20.57
C ILE A 116 13.66 -0.02 20.29
N GLY A 117 14.51 0.66 19.51
CA GLY A 117 14.56 2.12 19.41
C GLY A 117 13.26 2.77 18.90
N GLU A 118 13.12 2.93 17.58
CA GLU A 118 11.98 3.64 16.99
C GLU A 118 10.66 2.85 17.07
N SER A 119 10.76 1.53 17.24
CA SER A 119 9.59 0.65 17.19
C SER A 119 8.79 0.59 18.50
N CYS A 120 9.42 0.82 19.66
CA CYS A 120 8.72 0.67 20.93
C CYS A 120 7.80 1.85 21.24
N ASP A 121 8.30 3.08 21.08
CA ASP A 121 7.48 4.27 21.27
C ASP A 121 6.34 4.29 20.26
N GLN A 122 6.59 3.99 18.98
CA GLN A 122 5.53 3.90 17.99
C GLN A 122 4.46 2.85 18.36
N LYS A 123 4.86 1.68 18.87
CA LYS A 123 3.90 0.65 19.34
C LYS A 123 3.10 1.09 20.56
N CYS A 124 3.64 1.95 21.43
CA CYS A 124 2.88 2.55 22.52
C CYS A 124 1.91 3.63 22.02
N ILE A 125 2.33 4.43 21.04
CA ILE A 125 1.51 5.45 20.40
C ILE A 125 0.33 4.80 19.66
N ASP A 126 0.59 3.81 18.82
CA ASP A 126 -0.43 3.10 18.02
C ASP A 126 -1.48 2.40 18.89
N ARG A 127 -1.09 1.94 20.09
CA ARG A 127 -1.97 1.16 20.98
C ARG A 127 -2.74 2.02 21.99
N PHE A 128 -2.19 3.18 22.33
CA PHE A 128 -2.70 4.05 23.39
C PHE A 128 -2.87 5.48 22.87
N SER A 129 -1.84 6.32 23.02
CA SER A 129 -1.82 7.70 22.53
C SER A 129 -0.40 8.24 22.43
N GLU A 130 -0.22 9.38 21.77
CA GLU A 130 1.06 10.12 21.66
C GLU A 130 1.68 10.53 23.01
N PHE A 131 0.90 10.47 24.10
CA PHE A 131 1.33 10.83 25.45
C PHE A 131 1.79 9.63 26.28
N HIS A 132 2.01 8.48 25.66
CA HIS A 132 2.60 7.29 26.29
C HIS A 132 4.05 7.10 25.82
N GLN A 133 4.96 6.86 26.77
CA GLN A 133 6.34 6.44 26.52
C GLN A 133 6.52 4.95 26.80
N CYS A 134 7.40 4.32 26.04
CA CYS A 134 7.82 2.95 26.29
C CYS A 134 8.86 2.86 27.42
N LEU A 135 8.58 2.00 28.40
CA LEU A 135 9.54 1.56 29.42
C LEU A 135 9.93 0.11 29.15
N VAL A 136 11.19 -0.09 28.78
CA VAL A 136 11.75 -1.43 28.57
C VAL A 136 12.24 -1.99 29.90
N ALA A 137 11.85 -3.23 30.21
CA ALA A 137 12.31 -3.95 31.39
C ALA A 137 13.83 -4.20 31.31
N THR A 138 14.51 -4.26 32.46
CA THR A 138 15.97 -4.39 32.54
C THR A 138 16.51 -5.72 32.00
N ASP A 139 15.64 -6.68 31.69
CA ASP A 139 15.99 -7.96 31.09
C ASP A 139 15.86 -7.97 29.55
N GLY A 140 15.51 -6.84 28.93
CA GLY A 140 15.44 -6.68 27.47
C GLY A 140 14.30 -7.43 26.77
N ASN A 141 13.56 -8.26 27.51
CA ASN A 141 12.57 -9.19 26.95
C ASN A 141 11.12 -8.71 27.08
N GLN A 142 10.87 -7.59 27.77
CA GLN A 142 9.53 -7.06 27.97
C GLN A 142 9.53 -5.52 27.95
N PHE A 143 8.45 -4.92 27.46
CA PHE A 143 8.22 -3.48 27.57
C PHE A 143 6.81 -3.19 28.10
N SER A 144 6.64 -2.04 28.74
CA SER A 144 5.37 -1.50 29.24
C SER A 144 5.22 -0.04 28.85
N CYS A 145 4.02 0.39 28.50
CA CYS A 145 3.76 1.80 28.17
C CYS A 145 3.25 2.54 29.42
N GLU A 146 3.84 3.70 29.73
CA GLU A 146 3.41 4.60 30.80
C GLU A 146 3.22 6.03 30.26
N CYS A 147 2.44 6.87 30.95
CA CYS A 147 2.30 8.27 30.54
C CYS A 147 3.66 8.99 30.58
N ILE A 148 3.90 9.87 29.62
CA ILE A 148 5.07 10.76 29.64
C ILE A 148 5.03 11.68 30.86
N ASP A 149 6.20 12.16 31.28
CA ASP A 149 6.31 13.09 32.41
C ASP A 149 5.42 14.33 32.19
N GLY A 150 4.62 14.66 33.22
CA GLY A 150 3.63 15.73 33.14
C GLY A 150 2.24 15.28 32.70
N TYR A 151 2.00 13.97 32.52
CA TYR A 151 0.69 13.39 32.25
C TYR A 151 0.38 12.25 33.23
N VAL A 152 -0.90 12.07 33.57
CA VAL A 152 -1.41 10.98 34.40
C VAL A 152 -2.49 10.20 33.66
N LYS A 153 -2.69 8.96 34.06
CA LYS A 153 -3.68 8.06 33.45
C LYS A 153 -5.10 8.62 33.63
N GLY A 154 -5.83 8.77 32.52
CA GLY A 154 -7.21 9.25 32.49
C GLY A 154 -8.21 8.23 33.03
N SER A 155 -9.50 8.56 32.92
CA SER A 155 -10.60 7.64 33.26
C SER A 155 -10.61 6.41 32.35
N ASP A 156 -10.20 6.56 31.09
CA ASP A 156 -9.85 5.46 30.20
C ASP A 156 -8.38 5.07 30.43
N PRO A 157 -8.07 3.79 30.69
CA PRO A 157 -6.70 3.33 30.85
C PRO A 157 -5.81 3.47 29.59
N ARG A 158 -6.36 3.87 28.45
CA ARG A 158 -5.63 4.18 27.21
C ARG A 158 -5.35 5.66 26.99
N THR A 159 -5.85 6.55 27.85
CA THR A 159 -5.62 7.99 27.73
C THR A 159 -4.71 8.49 28.85
N CYS A 160 -3.86 9.45 28.49
CA CYS A 160 -3.08 10.24 29.43
C CYS A 160 -3.59 11.68 29.37
N VAL A 161 -3.94 12.24 30.52
CA VAL A 161 -4.36 13.63 30.65
C VAL A 161 -3.25 14.41 31.35
N PRO A 162 -3.06 15.72 31.08
CA PRO A 162 -2.07 16.51 31.76
C PRO A 162 -2.18 16.34 33.27
N ALA A 163 -1.07 16.01 33.92
CA ALA A 163 -0.97 15.92 35.36
C ALA A 163 -1.40 17.28 35.94
N PRO A 164 -2.24 17.32 36.98
CA PRO A 164 -2.63 18.58 37.59
C PRO A 164 -1.37 19.34 37.99
N LEU A 165 -1.13 20.50 37.35
CA LEU A 165 0.03 21.33 37.63
C LEU A 165 -0.03 21.78 39.08
N ASP A 166 1.03 21.46 39.84
CA ASP A 166 1.28 22.07 41.14
C ASP A 166 1.44 23.57 40.93
N CYS A 167 0.48 24.35 41.42
CA CYS A 167 0.49 25.80 41.31
C CYS A 167 0.88 26.44 42.63
N SER A 168 1.62 27.53 42.57
CA SER A 168 1.98 28.36 43.73
C SER A 168 1.27 29.72 43.69
N THR A 169 0.91 30.15 42.49
CA THR A 169 0.15 31.36 42.20
C THR A 169 -0.90 31.07 41.13
N SER A 170 -1.88 31.96 40.98
CA SER A 170 -2.90 31.83 39.93
C SER A 170 -2.29 31.92 38.52
N GLU A 171 -1.19 32.66 38.34
CA GLU A 171 -0.50 32.81 37.05
C GLU A 171 0.03 31.47 36.51
N ASP A 172 0.43 30.56 37.41
CA ASP A 172 0.92 29.22 37.05
C ASP A 172 -0.17 28.37 36.35
N CYS A 173 -1.45 28.73 36.48
CA CYS A 173 -2.58 28.00 35.90
C CYS A 173 -3.06 28.53 34.55
N PHE A 174 -2.67 29.74 34.14
CA PHE A 174 -3.21 30.39 32.94
C PHE A 174 -2.37 30.16 31.68
N GLU A 175 -1.09 29.86 31.83
CA GLU A 175 -0.16 29.70 30.68
C GLU A 175 -0.65 28.68 29.64
N PRO A 176 -1.23 27.51 30.02
CA PRO A 176 -1.79 26.56 29.05
C PRO A 176 -3.06 27.07 28.34
N TYR A 177 -3.85 27.92 29.00
CA TYR A 177 -5.13 28.43 28.49
C TYR A 177 -4.96 29.54 27.44
N LEU A 178 -3.80 30.19 27.39
CA LEU A 178 -3.48 31.20 26.37
C LEU A 178 -3.39 30.62 24.95
N ASN A 179 -3.16 29.31 24.82
CA ASN A 179 -3.17 28.63 23.52
C ASN A 179 -4.59 28.48 22.92
N TYR A 180 -5.64 28.68 23.71
CA TYR A 180 -7.05 28.58 23.30
C TYR A 180 -7.68 29.93 22.92
N ASN A 181 -6.88 30.91 22.47
CA ASN A 181 -7.33 32.25 22.06
C ASN A 181 -8.02 33.09 23.17
N LEU A 182 -7.92 32.67 24.43
CA LEU A 182 -8.39 33.46 25.58
C LEU A 182 -7.39 34.57 25.90
N THR A 183 -7.89 35.76 26.23
CA THR A 183 -7.02 36.80 26.80
C THR A 183 -6.58 36.41 28.22
N GLU A 184 -5.46 36.93 28.67
CA GLU A 184 -4.94 36.71 30.03
C GLU A 184 -5.97 37.04 31.12
N ILE A 185 -6.86 38.01 30.85
CA ILE A 185 -7.96 38.39 31.76
C ILE A 185 -9.05 37.31 31.77
N GLU A 186 -9.44 36.78 30.62
CA GLU A 186 -10.47 35.74 30.51
C GLU A 186 -9.99 34.39 31.08
N ALA A 187 -8.72 34.05 30.88
CA ALA A 187 -8.11 32.88 31.52
C ALA A 187 -8.09 33.05 33.05
N ALA A 188 -7.76 34.26 33.52
CA ALA A 188 -7.75 34.61 34.94
C ALA A 188 -9.11 34.52 35.64
N GLU A 189 -10.20 34.67 34.89
CA GLU A 189 -11.55 34.52 35.40
C GLU A 189 -12.02 33.06 35.46
N ARG A 190 -11.37 32.15 34.72
CA ARG A 190 -11.83 30.76 34.54
C ARG A 190 -11.12 29.73 35.42
N VAL A 191 -9.83 29.92 35.69
CA VAL A 191 -9.07 29.01 36.56
C VAL A 191 -8.44 29.71 37.76
N MET A 192 -8.17 28.96 38.83
CA MET A 192 -7.50 29.47 40.01
C MET A 192 -6.69 28.36 40.68
N CYS A 193 -5.66 28.76 41.40
CA CYS A 193 -4.89 27.82 42.20
C CYS A 193 -5.68 27.47 43.47
N VAL A 194 -6.10 26.21 43.60
CA VAL A 194 -6.91 25.71 44.71
C VAL A 194 -6.03 24.83 45.60
N GLY A 195 -6.01 25.11 46.90
CA GLY A 195 -5.31 24.25 47.86
C GLY A 195 -5.96 22.87 47.93
N ASN A 196 -5.15 21.81 47.82
CA ASN A 196 -5.61 20.45 48.00
C ASN A 196 -5.92 20.16 49.48
N ASP A 197 -6.72 19.12 49.75
CA ASP A 197 -7.15 18.74 51.11
C ASP A 197 -6.00 18.34 52.05
N ASP A 198 -4.79 18.13 51.52
CA ASP A 198 -3.59 17.85 52.30
C ASP A 198 -3.01 19.10 52.99
N GLY A 199 -3.48 20.30 52.63
CA GLY A 199 -3.04 21.59 53.17
C GLY A 199 -1.58 21.95 52.85
N ILE A 200 -0.94 21.21 51.93
CA ILE A 200 0.48 21.37 51.58
C ILE A 200 0.64 21.59 50.08
N THR A 201 -0.18 20.96 49.24
CA THR A 201 -0.13 21.09 47.78
C THR A 201 -1.29 21.95 47.28
N SER A 202 -1.11 22.60 46.13
CA SER A 202 -2.17 23.38 45.48
C SER A 202 -2.16 23.03 44.00
N SER A 203 -3.34 22.79 43.44
CA SER A 203 -3.52 22.41 42.04
C SER A 203 -4.45 23.40 41.33
N CYS A 204 -4.32 23.50 40.02
CA CYS A 204 -5.19 24.35 39.22
C CYS A 204 -6.61 23.76 39.18
N GLY A 205 -7.61 24.56 39.57
CA GLY A 205 -9.02 24.21 39.52
C GLY A 205 -9.85 25.33 38.92
N CYS A 206 -11.08 25.04 38.49
CA CYS A 206 -11.97 26.05 37.94
C CYS A 206 -12.46 27.04 39.01
N THR A 207 -12.74 28.27 38.60
CA THR A 207 -13.37 29.26 39.48
C THR A 207 -14.85 28.93 39.70
N LEU A 208 -15.45 29.54 40.72
CA LEU A 208 -16.87 29.33 41.04
C LEU A 208 -17.83 29.79 39.94
N ASP A 209 -17.38 30.71 39.08
CA ASP A 209 -18.18 31.24 37.97
C ASP A 209 -18.15 30.28 36.75
N PHE A 210 -17.22 29.32 36.72
CA PHE A 210 -17.06 28.33 35.64
C PHE A 210 -16.80 26.92 36.19
N PRO A 211 -17.72 26.32 36.98
CA PRO A 211 -17.40 25.17 37.83
C PRO A 211 -17.24 23.83 37.09
N TYR A 212 -17.42 23.78 35.77
CA TYR A 212 -17.40 22.55 34.98
C TYR A 212 -16.23 22.53 34.01
N VAL A 213 -15.68 21.34 33.73
CA VAL A 213 -14.65 21.13 32.71
C VAL A 213 -15.31 20.46 31.50
N ASP A 214 -15.20 21.06 30.32
CA ASP A 214 -15.69 20.48 29.06
C ASP A 214 -14.78 19.36 28.54
N LYS A 215 -15.11 18.77 27.39
CA LYS A 215 -14.37 17.63 26.81
C LYS A 215 -12.96 18.03 26.34
N GLU A 216 -12.72 19.32 26.09
CA GLU A 216 -11.44 19.91 25.73
C GLU A 216 -10.59 20.31 26.96
N GLY A 217 -11.12 20.17 28.18
CA GLY A 217 -10.40 20.48 29.40
C GLY A 217 -10.51 21.94 29.86
N LEU A 218 -11.46 22.72 29.32
CA LEU A 218 -11.68 24.13 29.65
C LEU A 218 -12.78 24.30 30.69
N CYS A 219 -12.61 25.28 31.59
CA CYS A 219 -13.64 25.64 32.56
C CYS A 219 -14.79 26.46 31.93
N VAL A 220 -16.02 25.96 32.07
CA VAL A 220 -17.28 26.52 31.50
C VAL A 220 -18.35 26.70 32.59
N ASP A 221 -19.31 27.60 32.35
CA ASP A 221 -20.35 28.04 33.30
C ASP A 221 -21.58 27.13 33.33
N GLU A 222 -21.92 26.52 32.20
CA GLU A 222 -23.07 25.61 32.08
C GLU A 222 -22.65 24.20 31.64
N ARG A 223 -23.30 23.18 32.22
CA ARG A 223 -23.24 21.81 31.75
C ARG A 223 -24.27 21.70 30.62
N GLU A 224 -23.84 21.36 29.41
CA GLU A 224 -24.78 21.11 28.30
C GLU A 224 -25.67 19.91 28.64
N ASP A 225 -26.89 20.19 29.14
CA ASP A 225 -28.00 19.24 29.22
C ASP A 225 -29.07 19.65 28.18
N PRO A 226 -29.70 18.70 27.48
CA PRO A 226 -30.61 18.97 26.36
C PRO A 226 -31.90 19.69 26.80
N GLU A 227 -32.30 20.69 26.01
CA GLU A 227 -33.41 21.61 26.25
C GLU A 227 -34.79 20.93 26.47
N ASP A 228 -35.60 21.49 27.38
CA ASP A 228 -36.95 21.06 27.79
C ASP A 228 -38.05 21.81 26.97
N PRO A 229 -39.09 21.15 26.41
CA PRO A 229 -40.08 21.81 25.55
C PRO A 229 -41.34 22.35 26.27
N GLU A 230 -42.00 23.33 25.64
CA GLU A 230 -43.21 24.04 26.09
C GLU A 230 -44.45 23.13 26.35
N ILE A 231 -45.30 23.53 27.31
CA ILE A 231 -46.47 22.77 27.81
C ILE A 231 -47.66 22.77 26.82
N GLU A 232 -48.15 21.59 26.41
CA GLU A 232 -49.32 21.35 25.52
C GLU A 232 -50.70 21.45 26.25
N THR A 233 -51.77 21.88 25.56
CA THR A 233 -53.18 21.86 26.05
C THR A 233 -54.13 21.17 25.04
N CYS A 234 -55.34 20.76 25.43
CA CYS A 234 -56.28 20.11 24.49
C CYS A 234 -56.80 21.03 23.39
N GLU A 235 -56.64 22.36 23.52
CA GLU A 235 -56.93 23.31 22.44
C GLU A 235 -55.87 23.29 21.34
N THR A 236 -54.62 22.93 21.67
CA THR A 236 -53.50 22.83 20.71
C THR A 236 -53.27 21.40 20.23
N LYS A 237 -53.66 20.38 21.02
CA LYS A 237 -53.45 18.96 20.71
C LYS A 237 -54.50 18.43 19.73
N ARG A 238 -54.07 18.04 18.52
CA ARG A 238 -54.94 17.43 17.50
C ARG A 238 -54.99 15.90 17.65
N CYS A 239 -56.13 15.37 18.11
CA CYS A 239 -56.39 13.93 18.13
C CYS A 239 -56.74 13.39 16.73
N ARG A 240 -56.43 12.11 16.49
CA ARG A 240 -56.72 11.40 15.22
C ARG A 240 -58.21 11.06 15.07
N GLU A 241 -58.63 10.75 13.86
CA GLU A 241 -60.01 10.36 13.54
C GLU A 241 -60.48 9.19 14.41
N GLY A 242 -61.62 9.35 15.10
CA GLY A 242 -62.15 8.38 16.07
C GLY A 242 -61.67 8.58 17.53
N ALA A 243 -60.81 9.56 17.81
CA ALA A 243 -60.36 9.92 19.15
C ALA A 243 -60.80 11.35 19.55
N ILE A 244 -61.05 11.55 20.85
CA ILE A 244 -61.40 12.83 21.47
C ILE A 244 -60.34 13.23 22.51
N CYS A 245 -60.02 14.52 22.61
CA CYS A 245 -59.07 15.03 23.62
C CYS A 245 -59.80 15.24 24.95
N VAL A 246 -59.24 14.72 26.04
CA VAL A 246 -59.76 14.86 27.41
C VAL A 246 -58.64 15.34 28.34
N GLU A 247 -58.98 16.20 29.31
CA GLU A 247 -58.06 16.74 30.33
C GLU A 247 -58.47 16.27 31.73
N GLU A 248 -58.66 14.96 31.92
CA GLU A 248 -59.10 14.44 33.22
C GLU A 248 -57.96 14.33 34.25
N THR A 249 -56.70 14.23 33.80
CA THR A 249 -55.50 14.03 34.64
C THR A 249 -54.63 15.28 34.81
N GLY A 250 -55.01 16.40 34.20
CA GLY A 250 -54.24 17.66 34.21
C GLY A 250 -53.28 17.81 33.03
N GLU A 251 -53.13 16.79 32.20
CA GLU A 251 -52.45 16.84 30.90
C GLU A 251 -53.43 16.43 29.78
N PRO A 252 -53.33 17.02 28.59
CA PRO A 252 -54.22 16.68 27.48
C PRO A 252 -53.90 15.31 26.88
N GLU A 253 -54.87 14.39 26.91
CA GLU A 253 -54.74 13.02 26.38
C GLU A 253 -55.84 12.71 25.35
N CYS A 254 -55.51 11.98 24.28
CA CYS A 254 -56.48 11.56 23.26
C CYS A 254 -57.01 10.15 23.58
N VAL A 255 -58.30 10.04 23.89
CA VAL A 255 -58.99 8.77 24.18
C VAL A 255 -59.97 8.41 23.06
N CYS A 256 -60.30 7.12 22.90
CA CYS A 256 -61.20 6.69 21.83
C CYS A 256 -62.66 7.04 22.10
N ASP A 257 -63.37 7.41 21.04
CA ASP A 257 -64.79 7.78 21.09
C ASP A 257 -65.67 6.53 21.13
N GLU A 258 -65.74 5.92 22.32
CA GLU A 258 -66.54 4.72 22.56
C GLU A 258 -68.04 4.94 22.28
N GLU A 259 -68.55 6.17 22.45
CA GLU A 259 -69.95 6.50 22.14
C GLU A 259 -70.28 6.31 20.65
N ASN A 260 -69.29 6.47 19.77
CA ASN A 260 -69.43 6.27 18.33
C ASN A 260 -68.91 4.89 17.85
N GLY A 261 -68.71 3.94 18.76
CA GLY A 261 -68.33 2.56 18.44
C GLY A 261 -66.86 2.39 18.06
N TYR A 262 -66.03 3.37 18.42
CA TYR A 262 -64.59 3.27 18.26
C TYR A 262 -63.96 2.70 19.53
N ILE A 263 -63.21 1.60 19.37
CA ILE A 263 -62.43 0.98 20.44
C ILE A 263 -60.93 1.13 20.14
N GLY A 264 -60.11 1.20 21.18
CA GLY A 264 -58.66 1.35 21.05
C GLY A 264 -58.00 1.91 22.32
N ASN A 265 -56.67 1.91 22.37
CA ASN A 265 -55.88 2.40 23.50
C ASN A 265 -54.67 3.22 22.99
N GLY A 266 -54.33 4.34 23.64
CA GLY A 266 -53.15 5.16 23.31
C GLY A 266 -53.24 5.96 22.00
N GLY A 267 -54.38 6.60 21.72
CA GLY A 267 -54.53 7.57 20.61
C GLY A 267 -54.76 6.99 19.21
N ARG A 268 -55.08 5.68 19.08
CA ARG A 268 -55.53 5.05 17.81
C ARG A 268 -56.80 4.25 18.02
N CYS A 269 -57.83 4.57 17.24
CA CYS A 269 -59.20 4.08 17.43
C CYS A 269 -59.78 3.50 16.13
N TRP A 270 -60.56 2.41 16.22
CA TRP A 270 -61.20 1.76 15.06
C TRP A 270 -62.59 1.20 15.41
N LEU A 271 -63.42 0.96 14.39
CA LEU A 271 -64.77 0.40 14.55
C LEU A 271 -64.74 -1.11 14.82
N ASP A 272 -65.43 -1.57 15.85
CA ASP A 272 -65.66 -2.99 16.12
C ASP A 272 -66.74 -3.59 15.17
N THR A 273 -66.48 -4.76 14.57
CA THR A 273 -67.40 -5.39 13.59
C THR A 273 -67.82 -6.84 13.87
N GLY A 274 -67.24 -7.52 14.88
CA GLY A 274 -67.79 -8.76 15.48
C GLY A 274 -68.03 -10.02 14.61
N VAL A 275 -67.14 -10.43 13.68
CA VAL A 275 -67.31 -11.68 12.89
C VAL A 275 -66.00 -12.48 12.76
N ASP A 276 -66.01 -13.80 13.02
CA ASP A 276 -64.89 -14.74 12.79
C ASP A 276 -64.72 -15.10 11.30
N LEU A 277 -63.49 -14.99 10.76
CA LEU A 277 -63.22 -14.91 9.31
C LEU A 277 -62.18 -15.92 8.74
N CYS A 278 -61.64 -16.88 9.50
CA CYS A 278 -60.51 -17.72 9.06
C CYS A 278 -60.89 -19.16 8.64
N GLY A 279 -60.25 -19.68 7.58
CA GLY A 279 -60.52 -21.00 6.94
C GLY A 279 -59.86 -22.21 7.64
N ALA A 280 -60.09 -23.42 7.14
CA ALA A 280 -59.66 -24.67 7.83
C ALA A 280 -58.13 -24.86 7.96
N ASP A 281 -57.34 -24.18 7.12
CA ASP A 281 -55.88 -24.34 7.04
C ASP A 281 -55.15 -23.20 7.79
N SER A 282 -55.83 -22.60 8.76
CA SER A 282 -55.33 -21.42 9.47
C SER A 282 -55.30 -21.63 10.97
N TYR A 283 -54.26 -21.07 11.59
CA TYR A 283 -53.88 -21.30 12.99
C TYR A 283 -54.46 -20.22 13.93
N GLY A 284 -55.36 -19.36 13.43
CA GLY A 284 -55.99 -18.26 14.17
C GLY A 284 -56.04 -16.93 13.38
N SER A 285 -56.76 -15.95 13.93
CA SER A 285 -56.76 -14.57 13.44
C SER A 285 -55.54 -13.80 13.94
N CYS A 286 -55.03 -12.86 13.15
CA CYS A 286 -53.89 -12.02 13.49
C CYS A 286 -54.26 -10.98 14.57
N GLY A 287 -54.29 -11.45 15.81
CA GLY A 287 -54.64 -10.66 16.98
C GLY A 287 -55.17 -11.58 18.06
N ASN A 288 -54.43 -11.74 19.14
CA ASN A 288 -54.95 -12.38 20.34
C ASN A 288 -56.10 -11.51 20.91
N ASN A 289 -57.05 -12.09 21.64
CA ASN A 289 -58.21 -11.39 22.24
C ASN A 289 -57.84 -10.28 23.26
N ASN A 290 -56.57 -9.89 23.37
CA ASN A 290 -56.04 -8.79 24.18
C ASN A 290 -54.75 -8.17 23.57
N ALA A 291 -54.44 -8.40 22.30
CA ALA A 291 -53.26 -7.82 21.67
C ALA A 291 -53.50 -6.33 21.36
N ASN A 292 -52.71 -5.45 21.96
CA ASN A 292 -52.84 -3.98 21.83
C ASN A 292 -52.57 -3.42 20.41
N PHE A 293 -52.33 -4.26 19.39
CA PHE A 293 -52.07 -3.84 18.01
C PHE A 293 -52.55 -4.89 17.00
N PRO A 294 -53.09 -4.48 15.83
CA PRO A 294 -53.23 -5.38 14.68
C PRO A 294 -51.83 -5.76 14.16
N VAL A 295 -51.55 -7.06 14.09
CA VAL A 295 -50.28 -7.57 13.55
C VAL A 295 -50.24 -7.26 12.04
N ARG A 296 -49.20 -6.56 11.58
CA ARG A 296 -49.03 -6.24 10.15
C ARG A 296 -48.81 -7.53 9.35
N PHE A 297 -49.30 -7.58 8.10
CA PHE A 297 -49.02 -8.69 7.19
C PHE A 297 -47.51 -8.95 7.09
N GLY A 298 -47.12 -10.21 7.21
CA GLY A 298 -45.72 -10.64 7.22
C GLY A 298 -45.02 -10.65 8.58
N HIS A 299 -45.71 -10.31 9.68
CA HIS A 299 -45.17 -10.48 11.04
C HIS A 299 -45.61 -11.81 11.67
N THR A 300 -44.86 -12.25 12.69
CA THR A 300 -45.09 -13.52 13.38
C THR A 300 -46.37 -13.51 14.21
N CYS A 301 -47.07 -14.64 14.25
CA CYS A 301 -48.27 -14.80 15.04
C CYS A 301 -47.96 -15.15 16.51
N ALA A 302 -48.81 -14.73 17.43
CA ALA A 302 -48.67 -15.02 18.86
C ALA A 302 -49.75 -16.01 19.30
N SER A 303 -49.36 -17.09 19.99
CA SER A 303 -50.28 -18.04 20.63
C SER A 303 -50.63 -17.61 22.07
N ASP A 304 -51.62 -18.29 22.67
CA ASP A 304 -52.43 -17.83 23.80
C ASP A 304 -51.73 -17.63 25.16
N ILE A 305 -52.33 -16.78 26.00
CA ILE A 305 -51.75 -16.13 27.21
C ILE A 305 -51.51 -17.03 28.44
N ASP A 306 -51.92 -18.31 28.44
CA ASP A 306 -51.81 -19.15 29.65
C ASP A 306 -50.50 -19.96 29.76
N ALA A 307 -49.59 -19.85 28.78
CA ALA A 307 -48.26 -20.42 28.86
C ALA A 307 -47.20 -19.32 28.82
N VAL A 308 -46.41 -19.22 29.90
CA VAL A 308 -45.27 -18.29 30.00
C VAL A 308 -44.27 -18.57 28.86
N ASN A 309 -44.14 -17.61 27.93
CA ASN A 309 -43.09 -17.47 26.91
C ASN A 309 -42.91 -18.62 25.90
N VAL A 310 -43.86 -18.79 24.97
CA VAL A 310 -43.56 -19.44 23.68
C VAL A 310 -44.09 -18.55 22.56
N ILE A 311 -43.20 -17.77 21.95
CA ILE A 311 -43.46 -17.12 20.66
C ILE A 311 -43.15 -18.18 19.62
N ASP A 312 -44.15 -18.58 18.84
CA ASP A 312 -43.93 -19.53 17.76
C ASP A 312 -43.42 -18.76 16.53
N PHE A 313 -42.11 -18.77 16.31
CA PHE A 313 -41.44 -17.97 15.28
C PHE A 313 -41.78 -18.42 13.85
N ASN A 314 -42.46 -19.56 13.70
CA ASN A 314 -42.61 -20.26 12.44
C ASN A 314 -43.98 -20.05 11.77
N THR A 315 -44.81 -19.13 12.27
CA THR A 315 -46.08 -18.74 11.66
C THR A 315 -46.12 -17.25 11.33
N ILE A 316 -46.60 -16.88 10.13
CA ILE A 316 -46.74 -15.49 9.66
C ILE A 316 -48.19 -15.13 9.36
N CYS A 317 -48.53 -13.87 9.62
CA CYS A 317 -49.84 -13.30 9.33
C CYS A 317 -50.02 -13.01 7.83
N MET A 318 -51.01 -13.65 7.20
CA MET A 318 -51.37 -13.50 5.78
C MET A 318 -52.78 -12.92 5.62
N GLN A 319 -53.05 -12.23 4.52
CA GLN A 319 -54.37 -11.64 4.24
C GLN A 319 -55.37 -12.71 3.80
N ALA A 320 -56.57 -12.73 4.40
CA ALA A 320 -57.65 -13.63 3.97
C ALA A 320 -58.11 -13.27 2.55
N GLU A 321 -58.13 -14.25 1.64
CA GLU A 321 -58.17 -14.01 0.21
C GLU A 321 -59.53 -13.57 -0.37
N GLU A 322 -60.63 -13.60 0.39
CA GLU A 322 -61.96 -13.46 -0.25
C GLU A 322 -62.78 -12.20 -0.01
N ASP A 323 -62.49 -11.30 0.94
CA ASP A 323 -63.32 -10.08 1.08
C ASP A 323 -62.60 -8.97 1.84
N ASN A 324 -61.64 -8.25 1.22
CA ASN A 324 -61.14 -6.89 1.50
C ASN A 324 -61.24 -6.30 2.95
N LYS A 325 -61.23 -7.14 3.98
CA LYS A 325 -61.35 -6.84 5.41
C LYS A 325 -59.98 -7.08 6.04
N ARG A 326 -59.71 -6.32 7.11
CA ARG A 326 -58.36 -6.17 7.69
C ARG A 326 -57.96 -7.29 8.64
N ASP A 327 -58.63 -8.43 8.60
CA ASP A 327 -58.34 -9.55 9.48
C ASP A 327 -57.44 -10.53 8.73
N GLY A 328 -56.20 -10.65 9.19
CA GLY A 328 -55.26 -11.64 8.69
C GLY A 328 -55.45 -12.99 9.37
N CYS A 329 -55.07 -14.07 8.70
CA CYS A 329 -54.99 -15.41 9.29
C CYS A 329 -53.53 -15.87 9.34
N CYS A 330 -53.17 -16.64 10.36
CA CYS A 330 -51.83 -17.19 10.52
C CYS A 330 -51.63 -18.41 9.62
N LYS A 331 -50.47 -18.51 8.95
CA LYS A 331 -50.00 -19.66 8.15
C LYS A 331 -48.52 -19.93 8.44
N CYS A 332 -48.00 -21.12 8.12
CA CYS A 332 -46.57 -21.39 8.25
C CYS A 332 -45.71 -20.38 7.49
N ALA A 333 -44.61 -19.97 8.12
CA ALA A 333 -43.58 -19.16 7.50
C ALA A 333 -42.94 -19.93 6.33
N PRO A 334 -42.46 -19.23 5.28
CA PRO A 334 -41.78 -19.89 4.18
C PRO A 334 -40.56 -20.68 4.66
N GLY A 335 -40.49 -21.95 4.29
CA GLY A 335 -39.49 -22.90 4.79
C GLY A 335 -39.91 -23.67 6.04
N TRP A 336 -41.19 -23.63 6.44
CA TRP A 336 -41.73 -24.44 7.53
C TRP A 336 -43.01 -25.16 7.11
N THR A 337 -43.20 -26.39 7.61
CA THR A 337 -44.40 -27.21 7.40
C THR A 337 -44.92 -27.76 8.72
N ASP A 338 -46.23 -27.93 8.79
CA ASP A 338 -46.88 -28.69 9.85
C ASP A 338 -46.72 -30.18 9.55
N ALA A 339 -45.66 -30.77 10.11
CA ALA A 339 -45.28 -32.16 9.86
C ALA A 339 -46.27 -33.18 10.43
N ASN A 340 -47.09 -32.80 11.41
CA ASN A 340 -47.95 -33.71 12.15
C ASN A 340 -49.44 -33.54 11.80
N GLY A 341 -49.82 -32.42 11.18
CA GLY A 341 -51.17 -32.10 10.72
C GLY A 341 -52.10 -31.54 11.82
N ASP A 342 -51.56 -31.10 12.96
CA ASP A 342 -52.31 -30.47 14.05
C ASP A 342 -52.28 -28.93 13.92
N PRO A 343 -53.40 -28.28 13.58
CA PRO A 343 -53.43 -26.83 13.37
C PRO A 343 -53.30 -26.00 14.66
N ASN A 344 -53.04 -26.61 15.83
CA ASN A 344 -52.97 -25.91 17.12
C ASN A 344 -51.57 -25.83 17.73
N ASP A 345 -50.59 -26.59 17.24
CA ASP A 345 -49.23 -26.63 17.80
C ASP A 345 -48.17 -25.90 16.96
N GLY A 346 -48.53 -25.50 15.74
CA GLY A 346 -47.71 -24.59 14.93
C GLY A 346 -47.02 -25.28 13.77
N CYS A 347 -45.88 -24.75 13.34
CA CYS A 347 -45.13 -25.30 12.20
C CYS A 347 -43.79 -25.85 12.71
N GLU A 348 -43.66 -27.18 12.70
CA GLU A 348 -42.63 -27.88 13.46
C GLU A 348 -41.43 -28.40 12.64
N GLU A 349 -41.51 -28.41 11.30
CA GLU A 349 -40.42 -28.94 10.46
C GLU A 349 -39.96 -27.95 9.38
N GLU A 350 -38.64 -27.80 9.26
CA GLU A 350 -37.99 -26.94 8.28
C GLU A 350 -37.98 -27.60 6.89
N ALA A 351 -38.59 -26.94 5.91
CA ALA A 351 -38.78 -27.41 4.56
C ALA A 351 -37.62 -26.99 3.65
N LEU A 352 -36.70 -27.93 3.41
CA LEU A 352 -35.50 -27.74 2.57
C LEU A 352 -35.75 -28.15 1.11
N GLY A 353 -35.06 -27.48 0.18
CA GLY A 353 -35.05 -27.82 -1.25
C GLY A 353 -36.17 -27.20 -2.08
N CYS A 354 -36.17 -27.50 -3.38
CA CYS A 354 -37.05 -26.92 -4.39
C CYS A 354 -38.52 -27.34 -4.26
N ASP A 355 -38.80 -28.50 -3.68
CA ASP A 355 -40.17 -29.01 -3.51
C ASP A 355 -41.07 -28.06 -2.70
N PHE A 356 -40.47 -27.20 -1.87
CA PHE A 356 -41.18 -26.26 -0.99
C PHE A 356 -40.86 -24.79 -1.29
N ASN A 357 -39.83 -24.52 -2.08
CA ASN A 357 -39.35 -23.16 -2.34
C ASN A 357 -39.44 -22.73 -3.81
N ALA A 358 -40.03 -23.54 -4.69
CA ALA A 358 -40.20 -23.19 -6.12
C ALA A 358 -40.89 -21.83 -6.34
N ASP A 359 -41.79 -21.42 -5.44
CA ASP A 359 -42.51 -20.14 -5.52
C ASP A 359 -41.63 -18.90 -5.27
N PHE A 360 -40.40 -19.08 -4.77
CA PHE A 360 -39.43 -17.99 -4.63
C PHE A 360 -38.77 -17.62 -5.96
N CYS A 361 -38.73 -18.55 -6.91
CA CYS A 361 -38.15 -18.33 -8.22
C CYS A 361 -39.08 -17.44 -9.07
N ASP A 362 -38.47 -16.59 -9.89
CA ASP A 362 -39.18 -15.83 -10.92
C ASP A 362 -39.88 -16.81 -11.87
N GLU A 363 -41.01 -16.42 -12.44
CA GLU A 363 -41.78 -17.28 -13.38
C GLU A 363 -40.96 -17.74 -14.60
N ASN A 364 -39.86 -17.04 -14.92
CA ASN A 364 -38.92 -17.41 -15.98
C ASN A 364 -37.62 -18.05 -15.45
N ALA A 365 -37.62 -18.59 -14.22
CA ALA A 365 -36.53 -19.37 -13.65
C ALA A 365 -36.96 -20.80 -13.33
N THR A 366 -36.00 -21.71 -13.31
CA THR A 366 -36.13 -23.08 -12.82
C THR A 366 -35.45 -23.19 -11.46
N CYS A 367 -36.14 -23.79 -10.49
CA CYS A 367 -35.54 -24.13 -9.20
C CYS A 367 -34.67 -25.39 -9.34
N GLU A 368 -33.45 -25.35 -8.83
CA GLU A 368 -32.52 -26.48 -8.74
C GLU A 368 -32.08 -26.68 -7.28
N ASP A 369 -32.12 -27.91 -6.78
CA ASP A 369 -31.56 -28.22 -5.45
C ASP A 369 -30.04 -28.00 -5.48
N LEU A 370 -29.50 -27.40 -4.42
CA LEU A 370 -28.06 -27.21 -4.28
C LEU A 370 -27.38 -28.55 -3.94
N ASP A 371 -26.28 -28.83 -4.64
CA ASP A 371 -25.44 -29.98 -4.31
C ASP A 371 -24.80 -29.74 -2.92
N PRO A 372 -24.95 -30.68 -1.96
CA PRO A 372 -24.37 -30.54 -0.61
C PRO A 372 -22.85 -30.37 -0.61
N ASP A 373 -22.15 -30.67 -1.71
CA ASP A 373 -20.70 -30.49 -1.86
C ASP A 373 -20.31 -29.09 -2.41
N THR A 374 -21.26 -28.16 -2.59
CA THR A 374 -20.99 -26.82 -3.13
C THR A 374 -20.30 -25.93 -2.09
N ASP A 375 -19.08 -25.44 -2.41
CA ASP A 375 -18.30 -24.59 -1.52
C ASP A 375 -18.81 -23.12 -1.54
N PRO A 376 -19.33 -22.60 -0.41
CA PRO A 376 -19.91 -21.26 -0.33
C PRO A 376 -18.90 -20.13 -0.60
N GLU A 377 -17.60 -20.34 -0.42
CA GLU A 377 -16.58 -19.31 -0.67
C GLU A 377 -16.28 -19.12 -2.16
N THR A 378 -16.69 -20.07 -3.01
CA THR A 378 -16.35 -20.06 -4.45
C THR A 378 -17.50 -19.68 -5.37
N THR A 379 -18.70 -19.52 -4.83
CA THR A 379 -19.91 -19.24 -5.62
C THR A 379 -20.52 -17.89 -5.26
N ASP A 380 -20.82 -17.06 -6.27
CA ASP A 380 -21.57 -15.78 -6.16
C ASP A 380 -23.06 -15.98 -5.79
N LEU A 381 -23.37 -17.00 -4.99
CA LEU A 381 -24.73 -17.32 -4.56
C LEU A 381 -25.11 -16.50 -3.32
N ASP A 382 -26.36 -16.07 -3.25
CA ASP A 382 -26.89 -15.38 -2.07
C ASP A 382 -26.82 -16.33 -0.86
N PRO A 383 -26.23 -15.92 0.28
CA PRO A 383 -26.09 -16.78 1.46
C PRO A 383 -27.41 -17.40 1.95
N THR A 384 -28.53 -16.71 1.73
CA THR A 384 -29.87 -17.20 2.10
C THR A 384 -30.34 -18.41 1.29
N PHE A 385 -29.82 -18.63 0.08
CA PHE A 385 -30.14 -19.81 -0.74
C PHE A 385 -29.32 -21.02 -0.37
N ILE A 386 -28.06 -20.80 0.04
CA ILE A 386 -27.16 -21.84 0.53
C ILE A 386 -27.74 -22.46 1.80
N GLU A 387 -28.24 -21.63 2.71
CA GLU A 387 -28.88 -22.07 3.96
C GLU A 387 -30.16 -22.89 3.69
N LYS A 388 -30.90 -22.57 2.63
CA LYS A 388 -32.17 -23.24 2.28
C LYS A 388 -32.02 -24.41 1.28
N GLY A 389 -30.82 -24.66 0.77
CA GLY A 389 -30.49 -25.80 -0.07
C GLY A 389 -31.06 -25.77 -1.50
N PHE A 390 -31.38 -24.60 -2.07
CA PHE A 390 -31.88 -24.48 -3.44
C PHE A 390 -31.39 -23.21 -4.13
N MET A 391 -31.38 -23.18 -5.47
CA MET A 391 -31.10 -21.98 -6.26
C MET A 391 -32.07 -21.80 -7.43
N CYS A 392 -32.31 -20.55 -7.84
CA CYS A 392 -33.15 -20.23 -8.99
C CYS A 392 -32.29 -19.87 -10.21
N ARG A 393 -32.37 -20.64 -11.29
CA ARG A 393 -31.63 -20.40 -12.55
C ARG A 393 -32.57 -19.85 -13.61
N CYS A 394 -32.28 -18.69 -14.21
CA CYS A 394 -33.09 -18.18 -15.32
C CYS A 394 -33.10 -19.14 -16.52
N ASN A 395 -34.27 -19.33 -17.11
CA ASN A 395 -34.45 -20.16 -18.30
C ASN A 395 -33.73 -19.56 -19.51
N ASP A 396 -33.43 -20.40 -20.51
CA ASP A 396 -32.78 -19.98 -21.75
C ASP A 396 -33.45 -18.75 -22.38
N GLY A 397 -32.65 -17.73 -22.70
CA GLY A 397 -33.12 -16.46 -23.25
C GLY A 397 -33.41 -15.38 -22.20
N PHE A 398 -33.33 -15.70 -20.91
CA PHE A 398 -33.48 -14.77 -19.80
C PHE A 398 -32.17 -14.64 -19.01
N PHE A 399 -31.97 -13.49 -18.35
CA PHE A 399 -30.83 -13.25 -17.47
C PHE A 399 -31.29 -12.48 -16.22
N GLY A 400 -30.58 -12.66 -15.10
CA GLY A 400 -30.84 -11.99 -13.85
C GLY A 400 -30.64 -12.92 -12.65
N LYS A 401 -31.09 -12.50 -11.48
CA LYS A 401 -30.87 -13.22 -10.21
C LYS A 401 -31.71 -14.49 -10.06
N GLY A 402 -32.71 -14.73 -10.91
CA GLY A 402 -33.54 -15.93 -10.82
C GLY A 402 -34.70 -15.86 -9.83
N TYR A 403 -34.71 -14.93 -8.87
CA TYR A 403 -35.75 -14.82 -7.83
C TYR A 403 -36.38 -13.41 -7.73
N GLY A 404 -37.62 -13.36 -7.23
CA GLY A 404 -38.41 -12.13 -7.07
C GLY A 404 -39.04 -11.59 -8.37
N LYS A 405 -39.93 -10.58 -8.27
CA LYS A 405 -40.78 -10.07 -9.38
C LYS A 405 -40.06 -9.49 -10.62
N LYS A 406 -38.73 -9.44 -10.61
CA LYS A 406 -37.87 -8.97 -11.71
C LYS A 406 -36.59 -9.81 -11.81
N GLY A 407 -36.66 -11.05 -11.31
CA GLY A 407 -35.52 -11.95 -11.14
C GLY A 407 -34.94 -12.37 -12.48
N CYS A 408 -35.78 -12.60 -13.49
CA CYS A 408 -35.35 -12.95 -14.84
C CYS A 408 -35.89 -11.95 -15.87
N ARG A 409 -35.03 -11.50 -16.78
CA ARG A 409 -35.38 -10.54 -17.83
C ARG A 409 -34.97 -11.08 -19.19
N GLU A 410 -35.85 -10.91 -20.17
CA GLU A 410 -35.61 -11.33 -21.54
C GLU A 410 -34.37 -10.62 -22.13
N ARG A 411 -33.51 -11.35 -22.85
CA ARG A 411 -32.42 -10.75 -23.65
C ARG A 411 -33.02 -9.97 -24.82
N VAL A 412 -33.32 -8.69 -24.60
CA VAL A 412 -33.88 -7.82 -25.64
C VAL A 412 -32.81 -7.47 -26.68
N GLY A 413 -32.82 -8.17 -27.82
CA GLY A 413 -32.16 -7.75 -29.06
C GLY A 413 -30.94 -8.58 -29.45
N GLY A 414 -31.09 -9.37 -30.51
CA GLY A 414 -30.03 -10.21 -31.05
C GLY A 414 -28.80 -9.45 -31.56
N GLY A 415 -27.63 -9.98 -31.23
CA GLY A 415 -26.38 -9.81 -31.98
C GLY A 415 -25.80 -8.39 -32.00
N VAL A 416 -26.13 -7.52 -31.05
CA VAL A 416 -25.46 -6.22 -30.94
C VAL A 416 -24.21 -6.41 -30.11
N ASP A 417 -23.05 -6.21 -30.73
CA ASP A 417 -21.78 -6.11 -30.00
C ASP A 417 -21.86 -4.89 -29.06
N TYR A 418 -21.85 -5.14 -27.76
CA TYR A 418 -21.96 -4.15 -26.70
C TYR A 418 -20.71 -3.26 -26.64
N CYS A 419 -19.54 -3.77 -27.02
CA CYS A 419 -18.33 -2.99 -27.14
C CYS A 419 -18.39 -2.03 -28.34
N ASP A 420 -18.99 -2.44 -29.46
CA ASP A 420 -19.24 -1.52 -30.58
C ASP A 420 -20.16 -0.36 -30.20
N LYS A 421 -21.17 -0.64 -29.38
CA LYS A 421 -22.18 0.36 -29.03
C LYS A 421 -21.81 1.22 -27.81
N TRP A 422 -21.01 0.70 -26.86
CA TRP A 422 -20.73 1.35 -25.57
C TRP A 422 -19.25 1.40 -25.21
N GLY A 423 -18.35 0.79 -25.99
CA GLY A 423 -16.92 0.72 -25.70
C GLY A 423 -16.22 2.07 -25.63
N TYR A 424 -16.79 3.12 -26.24
CA TYR A 424 -16.30 4.50 -26.09
C TYR A 424 -16.32 4.99 -24.61
N LYS A 425 -17.08 4.33 -23.73
CA LYS A 425 -17.10 4.62 -22.29
C LYS A 425 -15.89 4.07 -21.53
N CYS A 426 -15.13 3.15 -22.12
CA CYS A 426 -13.91 2.63 -21.52
C CYS A 426 -12.75 3.64 -21.59
N GLY A 427 -12.89 4.77 -22.31
CA GLY A 427 -11.83 5.75 -22.48
C GLY A 427 -10.70 5.31 -23.42
N PRO A 428 -9.74 6.19 -23.73
CA PRO A 428 -8.55 5.84 -24.50
C PRO A 428 -7.63 4.90 -23.70
N ASN A 429 -6.86 4.06 -24.40
CA ASN A 429 -5.88 3.10 -23.82
C ASN A 429 -6.49 2.01 -22.93
N SER A 430 -7.75 1.64 -23.16
CA SER A 430 -8.42 0.50 -22.55
C SER A 430 -8.98 -0.45 -23.61
N ASN A 431 -9.10 -1.72 -23.24
CA ASN A 431 -9.76 -2.75 -24.01
C ASN A 431 -11.17 -2.96 -23.45
N CYS A 432 -12.17 -2.93 -24.32
CA CYS A 432 -13.52 -3.33 -23.98
C CYS A 432 -13.67 -4.83 -24.23
N THR A 433 -14.16 -5.56 -23.23
CA THR A 433 -14.54 -6.97 -23.33
C THR A 433 -16.03 -7.13 -23.02
N GLU A 434 -16.75 -7.96 -23.76
CA GLU A 434 -18.13 -8.28 -23.43
C GLU A 434 -18.19 -9.25 -22.26
N ILE A 435 -19.06 -8.97 -21.29
CA ILE A 435 -19.29 -9.85 -20.13
C ILE A 435 -20.78 -10.22 -20.05
N GLU A 436 -21.08 -11.39 -19.49
CA GLU A 436 -22.46 -11.91 -19.48
C GLU A 436 -23.38 -11.20 -18.46
N GLN A 437 -22.79 -10.52 -17.48
CA GLN A 437 -23.49 -9.82 -16.41
C GLN A 437 -23.43 -8.30 -16.61
N ARG A 438 -24.42 -7.56 -16.07
CA ARG A 438 -24.44 -6.09 -16.19
C ARG A 438 -23.21 -5.49 -15.50
N PRO A 439 -22.48 -4.56 -16.15
CA PRO A 439 -22.92 -3.70 -17.25
C PRO A 439 -22.79 -4.22 -18.70
N PHE A 440 -22.58 -5.53 -18.94
CA PHE A 440 -22.40 -6.20 -20.24
C PHE A 440 -21.12 -5.87 -21.01
N ILE A 441 -20.36 -4.89 -20.52
CA ILE A 441 -19.00 -4.57 -20.95
C ILE A 441 -18.12 -4.50 -19.71
N SER A 442 -16.93 -5.07 -19.76
CA SER A 442 -15.83 -4.79 -18.85
C SER A 442 -14.81 -3.96 -19.60
N CYS A 443 -14.20 -3.01 -18.90
CA CYS A 443 -13.14 -2.19 -19.44
C CYS A 443 -11.89 -2.52 -18.63
N ASP A 444 -10.80 -2.86 -19.32
CA ASP A 444 -9.50 -3.12 -18.70
C ASP A 444 -8.46 -2.24 -19.39
N CYS A 445 -7.49 -1.68 -18.66
CA CYS A 445 -6.43 -0.90 -19.30
C CYS A 445 -5.59 -1.79 -20.24
N GLN A 446 -5.14 -1.22 -21.37
CA GLN A 446 -4.27 -1.92 -22.31
C GLN A 446 -2.91 -2.23 -21.66
N GLU A 447 -2.23 -3.27 -22.16
CA GLU A 447 -0.87 -3.61 -21.72
C GLU A 447 0.05 -2.37 -21.82
N GLY A 448 0.69 -2.00 -20.71
CA GLY A 448 1.47 -0.76 -20.60
C GLY A 448 0.71 0.45 -20.03
N PHE A 449 -0.53 0.26 -19.55
CA PHE A 449 -1.34 1.29 -18.90
C PHE A 449 -1.97 0.76 -17.60
N GLU A 450 -2.13 1.63 -16.60
CA GLU A 450 -2.74 1.35 -15.29
C GLU A 450 -3.82 2.40 -14.93
N GLY A 451 -4.58 2.12 -13.87
CA GLY A 451 -5.70 2.94 -13.40
C GLY A 451 -7.07 2.32 -13.65
N LYS A 452 -8.13 3.06 -13.31
CA LYS A 452 -9.53 2.64 -13.54
C LYS A 452 -10.06 3.30 -14.82
N PRO A 453 -10.52 2.53 -15.82
CA PRO A 453 -11.22 3.07 -16.98
C PRO A 453 -12.36 4.02 -16.55
N PRO A 454 -12.55 5.17 -17.23
CA PRO A 454 -11.96 5.55 -18.51
C PRO A 454 -10.56 6.15 -18.48
N ASN A 455 -9.93 6.26 -17.30
CA ASN A 455 -8.71 7.02 -17.09
C ASN A 455 -7.49 6.10 -16.99
N CYS A 456 -7.22 5.33 -18.05
CA CYS A 456 -6.00 4.52 -18.14
C CYS A 456 -4.80 5.40 -18.48
N GLN A 457 -3.84 5.48 -17.56
CA GLN A 457 -2.59 6.22 -17.71
C GLN A 457 -1.46 5.25 -18.05
N ALA A 458 -0.43 5.71 -18.79
CA ALA A 458 0.69 4.83 -19.10
C ALA A 458 1.35 4.37 -17.78
N LEU A 459 1.70 3.10 -17.69
CA LEU A 459 2.55 2.57 -16.62
C LEU A 459 3.90 3.30 -16.71
N VAL A 460 4.00 4.42 -16.00
CA VAL A 460 5.28 4.98 -15.61
C VAL A 460 5.74 4.06 -14.48
N PRO A 461 6.97 3.51 -14.51
CA PRO A 461 7.45 2.72 -13.38
C PRO A 461 7.24 3.54 -12.11
N ALA A 462 6.35 3.10 -11.23
CA ALA A 462 6.22 3.68 -9.90
C ALA A 462 7.62 3.64 -9.30
N LEU A 463 8.13 4.81 -8.92
CA LEU A 463 9.41 4.92 -8.23
C LEU A 463 9.21 4.28 -6.86
N SER A 464 9.48 2.97 -6.74
CA SER A 464 9.71 2.36 -5.44
C SER A 464 11.05 2.90 -4.96
N VAL A 465 11.03 4.08 -4.35
CA VAL A 465 12.16 4.54 -3.56
C VAL A 465 12.19 3.65 -2.34
N ALA A 466 12.91 2.52 -2.43
CA ALA A 466 13.44 1.94 -1.23
C ALA A 466 14.30 3.04 -0.59
N GLU A 467 13.82 3.57 0.54
CA GLU A 467 14.53 4.55 1.35
C GLU A 467 15.99 4.07 1.47
N ASN A 468 16.94 4.90 1.03
CA ASN A 468 18.41 4.68 1.05
C ASN A 468 19.11 4.06 -0.18
N THR A 469 18.47 3.79 -1.33
CA THR A 469 19.22 3.22 -2.48
C THR A 469 20.20 4.20 -3.15
N CYS A 470 19.95 5.50 -3.08
CA CYS A 470 20.81 6.51 -3.71
C CYS A 470 22.11 6.81 -2.96
N ASP A 471 22.26 6.38 -1.71
CA ASP A 471 23.51 6.50 -0.94
C ASP A 471 24.65 5.69 -1.56
N GLN A 472 24.32 4.66 -2.34
CA GLN A 472 25.30 3.85 -3.06
C GLN A 472 25.81 4.54 -4.34
N VAL A 473 25.11 5.56 -4.84
CA VAL A 473 25.51 6.29 -6.05
C VAL A 473 26.47 7.41 -5.69
N ASP A 474 27.76 7.08 -5.62
CA ASP A 474 28.81 8.08 -5.43
C ASP A 474 28.86 9.06 -6.62
N THR A 475 28.26 10.23 -6.45
CA THR A 475 28.23 11.29 -7.47
C THR A 475 29.61 11.81 -7.85
N ALA A 476 30.65 11.56 -7.04
CA ALA A 476 32.02 11.87 -7.39
C ALA A 476 32.54 11.05 -8.59
N ASN A 477 31.86 9.95 -8.93
CA ASN A 477 32.19 9.09 -10.08
C ASN A 477 31.54 9.54 -11.39
N TRP A 478 30.75 10.62 -11.39
CA TRP A 478 30.21 11.24 -12.60
C TRP A 478 31.10 12.35 -13.13
N PHE A 479 31.74 12.11 -14.27
CA PHE A 479 32.70 13.04 -14.87
C PHE A 479 32.05 13.83 -16.01
N LEU A 480 31.94 15.15 -15.83
CA LEU A 480 31.54 16.06 -16.90
C LEU A 480 32.61 16.15 -17.98
N LEU A 481 32.28 15.72 -19.19
CA LEU A 481 33.13 15.91 -20.36
C LEU A 481 32.97 17.35 -20.90
N LYS A 482 33.87 18.24 -20.46
CA LYS A 482 34.03 19.60 -21.03
C LYS A 482 34.79 19.63 -22.36
N SER A 483 34.13 19.87 -23.49
CA SER A 483 34.87 20.10 -24.73
C SER A 483 35.75 21.34 -24.63
N THR A 484 36.99 21.21 -25.09
CA THR A 484 37.99 22.30 -25.08
C THR A 484 37.89 23.21 -26.30
N LYS A 485 37.02 22.89 -27.27
CA LYS A 485 36.78 23.70 -28.46
C LYS A 485 35.28 23.82 -28.76
N PRO A 486 34.82 25.00 -29.18
CA PRO A 486 33.41 25.22 -29.55
C PRO A 486 32.98 24.47 -30.83
N ASP A 487 33.93 23.90 -31.59
CA ASP A 487 33.69 23.30 -32.92
C ASP A 487 33.15 21.85 -32.87
N PHE A 488 32.17 21.55 -32.02
CA PHE A 488 31.35 20.37 -32.30
C PHE A 488 30.51 20.65 -33.53
N ARG A 489 30.53 19.73 -34.48
CA ARG A 489 29.54 19.71 -35.55
C ARG A 489 28.37 18.89 -35.05
N LEU A 490 27.36 19.58 -34.52
CA LEU A 490 26.04 19.00 -34.39
C LEU A 490 25.36 19.17 -35.74
N SER A 491 25.15 18.06 -36.46
CA SER A 491 24.12 18.04 -37.49
C SER A 491 22.80 17.74 -36.83
N ALA A 492 21.87 18.65 -37.05
CA ALA A 492 20.52 18.62 -36.55
C ALA A 492 19.58 18.49 -37.73
N THR A 493 18.73 17.47 -37.72
CA THR A 493 17.67 17.31 -38.71
C THR A 493 16.41 16.83 -38.03
N GLY A 494 15.27 17.45 -38.30
CA GLY A 494 14.00 17.01 -37.74
C GLY A 494 12.79 17.68 -38.35
N SER A 495 11.65 17.40 -37.73
CA SER A 495 10.30 17.86 -37.98
C SER A 495 9.68 18.32 -36.65
N ASP A 496 8.41 18.72 -36.66
CA ASP A 496 7.71 19.19 -35.45
C ASP A 496 7.53 18.10 -34.38
N THR A 497 7.60 16.81 -34.76
CA THR A 497 7.36 15.65 -33.86
C THR A 497 8.58 14.75 -33.70
N SER A 498 9.60 14.89 -34.52
CA SER A 498 10.81 14.05 -34.43
C SER A 498 12.05 14.85 -34.74
N TYR A 499 13.08 14.68 -33.93
CA TYR A 499 14.31 15.42 -34.06
C TYR A 499 15.52 14.52 -33.84
N SER A 500 16.56 14.69 -34.65
CA SER A 500 17.78 13.91 -34.57
C SER A 500 19.00 14.82 -34.49
N VAL A 501 19.86 14.52 -33.52
CA VAL A 501 21.15 15.16 -33.28
C VAL A 501 22.26 14.15 -33.45
N ASP A 502 23.14 14.37 -34.42
CA ASP A 502 24.38 13.63 -34.50
C ASP A 502 25.41 14.25 -33.54
N ILE A 503 25.69 13.57 -32.45
CA ILE A 503 26.74 13.93 -31.50
C ILE A 503 28.00 13.18 -31.92
N THR A 504 28.76 13.82 -32.81
CA THR A 504 30.09 13.32 -33.14
C THR A 504 31.05 13.74 -32.04
N SER A 505 31.66 12.76 -31.36
CA SER A 505 32.94 12.99 -30.70
C SER A 505 33.94 13.37 -31.79
N GLY A 506 34.08 14.66 -32.09
CA GLY A 506 35.00 15.11 -33.13
C GLY A 506 36.41 14.61 -32.83
N SER A 507 37.31 14.60 -33.82
CA SER A 507 38.73 14.19 -33.70
C SER A 507 39.56 14.98 -32.66
N TYR A 508 38.93 15.91 -31.94
CA TYR A 508 39.50 16.86 -30.99
C TYR A 508 38.81 16.83 -29.62
N MET A 509 37.69 16.12 -29.52
CA MET A 509 37.09 15.71 -28.27
C MET A 509 37.89 14.52 -27.75
N TRP A 510 38.95 14.86 -27.02
CA TRP A 510 39.63 14.00 -26.07
C TRP A 510 40.51 12.89 -26.67
N LYS A 511 41.80 12.99 -26.38
CA LYS A 511 42.61 11.81 -26.05
C LYS A 511 42.12 11.24 -24.71
N THR A 512 40.86 10.84 -24.60
CA THR A 512 40.44 9.90 -23.57
C THR A 512 40.31 8.55 -24.27
N PRO A 513 41.38 7.73 -24.29
CA PRO A 513 41.29 6.29 -24.56
C PRO A 513 40.27 5.54 -23.70
N MET A 514 39.48 6.23 -22.89
CA MET A 514 38.62 5.70 -21.85
C MET A 514 37.37 5.03 -22.41
N LEU A 515 36.59 5.73 -23.24
CA LEU A 515 35.30 5.22 -23.75
C LEU A 515 35.46 4.17 -24.86
N ASN A 516 36.62 4.23 -25.51
CA ASN A 516 36.97 3.38 -26.63
C ASN A 516 37.09 1.93 -26.19
N GLY A 517 36.19 1.07 -26.67
CA GLY A 517 36.30 -0.36 -26.42
C GLY A 517 35.83 -0.79 -25.03
N LYS A 518 35.02 0.00 -24.32
CA LYS A 518 34.50 -0.34 -22.99
C LYS A 518 33.00 -0.04 -22.89
N PRO A 519 32.21 -0.86 -22.18
CA PRO A 519 30.83 -0.51 -21.93
C PRO A 519 30.79 0.60 -20.87
N TYR A 520 29.83 1.52 -20.98
CA TYR A 520 29.74 2.66 -20.06
C TYR A 520 28.31 3.16 -19.92
N SER A 521 28.02 3.79 -18.78
CA SER A 521 26.80 4.57 -18.59
C SER A 521 27.10 6.05 -18.79
N ALA A 522 26.22 6.72 -19.54
CA ALA A 522 26.32 8.14 -19.82
C ALA A 522 24.99 8.84 -19.59
N LEU A 523 25.10 10.12 -19.25
CA LEU A 523 23.99 11.01 -18.99
C LEU A 523 24.15 12.26 -19.87
N LEU A 524 23.15 12.51 -20.72
CA LEU A 524 23.00 13.76 -21.44
C LEU A 524 22.09 14.66 -20.63
N GLU A 525 22.57 15.84 -20.28
CA GLU A 525 21.75 16.85 -19.63
C GLU A 525 21.52 18.03 -20.59
N PHE A 526 20.26 18.44 -20.68
CA PHE A 526 19.75 19.60 -21.41
C PHE A 526 19.34 20.69 -20.41
N GLY A 527 19.87 21.90 -20.56
CA GLY A 527 19.55 23.03 -19.66
C GLY A 527 18.46 23.97 -20.20
N SER A 528 17.66 24.58 -19.30
CA SER A 528 16.54 25.46 -19.69
C SER A 528 16.89 26.76 -20.43
N ILE A 529 18.13 27.21 -20.46
CA ILE A 529 18.51 28.43 -21.22
C ILE A 529 18.39 28.21 -22.73
N SER A 530 18.22 26.97 -23.19
CA SER A 530 18.27 26.63 -24.60
C SER A 530 16.85 26.46 -25.18
N CYS A 531 16.34 27.54 -25.80
CA CYS A 531 15.14 27.60 -26.67
C CYS A 531 13.77 27.27 -26.07
N ASP A 532 12.97 28.28 -25.72
CA ASP A 532 11.58 28.12 -25.23
C ASP A 532 11.43 26.82 -24.42
N ALA A 533 12.41 26.62 -23.52
CA ALA A 533 12.75 25.31 -23.00
C ALA A 533 11.66 24.78 -22.08
N GLU A 534 10.72 25.66 -21.75
CA GLU A 534 9.47 25.34 -21.10
C GLU A 534 8.76 24.18 -21.79
N ALA A 535 8.44 24.29 -23.09
CA ALA A 535 7.67 23.26 -23.77
C ALA A 535 8.44 21.95 -23.91
N PHE A 536 9.74 22.02 -24.22
CA PHE A 536 10.60 20.84 -24.38
C PHE A 536 10.85 20.14 -23.05
N ILE A 537 11.26 20.87 -22.01
CA ILE A 537 11.56 20.27 -20.70
C ILE A 537 10.26 19.81 -20.04
N LYS A 538 9.15 20.53 -20.21
CA LYS A 538 7.84 20.08 -19.76
C LYS A 538 7.44 18.78 -20.45
N ALA A 539 7.62 18.67 -21.77
CA ALA A 539 7.34 17.44 -22.49
C ALA A 539 8.25 16.26 -22.08
N MET A 540 9.53 16.52 -21.73
CA MET A 540 10.41 15.50 -21.14
C MET A 540 9.91 15.10 -19.75
N ALA A 541 9.48 16.07 -18.93
CA ALA A 541 9.01 15.85 -17.57
C ALA A 541 7.69 15.07 -17.52
N THR A 542 6.82 15.26 -18.53
CA THR A 542 5.54 14.57 -18.66
C THR A 542 5.62 13.27 -19.47
N GLY A 543 6.83 12.77 -19.76
CA GLY A 543 7.03 11.52 -20.50
C GLY A 543 6.57 11.55 -21.97
N GLN A 544 6.33 12.73 -22.54
CA GLN A 544 5.86 12.91 -23.91
C GLN A 544 6.97 12.76 -24.96
N ILE A 545 8.23 12.72 -24.54
CA ILE A 545 9.38 12.55 -25.42
C ILE A 545 10.02 11.19 -25.18
N LYS A 546 10.12 10.41 -26.26
CA LYS A 546 10.90 9.17 -26.33
C LYS A 546 12.28 9.50 -26.88
N ALA A 547 13.32 9.04 -26.20
CA ALA A 547 14.69 9.16 -26.70
C ALA A 547 15.17 7.83 -27.28
N LYS A 548 15.99 7.92 -28.32
CA LYS A 548 16.68 6.79 -28.93
C LYS A 548 18.12 7.17 -29.19
N VAL A 549 19.05 6.39 -28.68
CA VAL A 549 20.48 6.57 -28.97
C VAL A 549 20.90 5.47 -29.94
N GLU A 550 21.33 5.86 -31.13
CA GLU A 550 21.84 4.94 -32.14
C GLU A 550 23.30 5.27 -32.46
N ASP A 551 24.02 4.33 -33.05
CA ASP A 551 25.23 4.69 -33.77
C ASP A 551 24.82 5.38 -35.08
N THR A 552 25.55 6.42 -35.48
CA THR A 552 25.37 7.07 -36.79
C THR A 552 25.49 6.10 -37.98
N VAL A 553 26.16 4.97 -37.78
CA VAL A 553 26.33 3.94 -38.79
C VAL A 553 25.50 2.71 -38.46
N ALA A 554 24.51 2.39 -39.30
CA ALA A 554 23.77 1.14 -39.18
C ALA A 554 24.71 -0.05 -39.44
N PHE A 555 24.83 -0.95 -38.46
CA PHE A 555 25.62 -2.17 -38.59
C PHE A 555 24.73 -3.34 -39.04
N TYR A 556 25.25 -4.10 -39.99
CA TYR A 556 24.65 -5.34 -40.47
C TYR A 556 25.61 -6.50 -40.26
N ASP A 557 25.07 -7.66 -39.90
CA ASP A 557 25.82 -8.88 -39.74
C ASP A 557 26.31 -9.40 -41.11
N ARG A 558 27.05 -10.52 -41.13
CA ARG A 558 27.53 -11.12 -42.39
C ARG A 558 26.40 -11.57 -43.33
N ASN A 559 25.20 -11.77 -42.81
CA ASN A 559 24.03 -12.22 -43.54
C ASN A 559 23.15 -11.04 -43.99
N GLY A 560 23.53 -9.79 -43.66
CA GLY A 560 22.73 -8.60 -43.95
C GLY A 560 21.61 -8.33 -42.95
N ASN A 561 21.58 -9.02 -41.80
CA ASN A 561 20.63 -8.72 -40.73
C ASN A 561 21.10 -7.51 -39.93
N LYS A 562 20.17 -6.64 -39.51
CA LYS A 562 20.49 -5.49 -38.66
C LYS A 562 21.00 -6.00 -37.30
N ILE A 563 22.15 -5.49 -36.86
CA ILE A 563 22.73 -5.83 -35.56
C ILE A 563 21.97 -5.08 -34.46
N PRO A 564 21.78 -5.67 -33.26
CA PRO A 564 21.19 -4.98 -32.12
C PRO A 564 21.87 -3.64 -31.84
N PRO A 565 21.14 -2.64 -31.33
CA PRO A 565 21.71 -1.34 -31.03
C PRO A 565 22.86 -1.48 -30.03
N LEU A 566 23.95 -0.75 -30.27
CA LEU A 566 25.10 -0.69 -29.35
C LEU A 566 24.78 0.06 -28.05
N TYR A 567 23.74 0.88 -28.11
CA TYR A 567 23.29 1.76 -27.05
C TYR A 567 21.86 1.40 -26.66
N GLU A 568 21.60 1.43 -25.37
CA GLU A 568 20.28 1.24 -24.77
C GLU A 568 19.96 2.49 -23.96
N VAL A 569 18.83 3.13 -24.26
CA VAL A 569 18.32 4.23 -23.44
C VAL A 569 17.72 3.60 -22.21
N VAL A 570 18.24 3.99 -21.05
CA VAL A 570 17.79 3.47 -19.76
C VAL A 570 16.62 4.31 -19.25
N ASP A 571 16.75 5.64 -19.33
CA ASP A 571 15.75 6.55 -18.80
C ASP A 571 15.77 7.90 -19.54
N VAL A 572 14.59 8.53 -19.60
CA VAL A 572 14.33 9.84 -20.22
C VAL A 572 13.43 10.62 -19.27
N THR A 573 14.04 11.52 -18.51
CA THR A 573 13.35 12.23 -17.43
C THR A 573 13.60 13.73 -17.54
N GLY A 574 12.55 14.52 -17.33
CA GLY A 574 12.62 15.97 -17.25
C GLY A 574 12.16 16.49 -15.90
N PHE A 575 12.73 17.62 -15.49
CA PHE A 575 12.31 18.38 -14.32
C PHE A 575 12.02 19.80 -14.76
N TYR A 576 10.76 20.19 -14.61
CA TYR A 576 10.27 21.50 -15.01
C TYR A 576 9.91 22.31 -13.78
N VAL A 577 10.63 23.42 -13.59
CA VAL A 577 10.36 24.43 -12.57
C VAL A 577 9.64 25.59 -13.24
N LYS A 578 8.43 25.91 -12.78
CA LYS A 578 7.61 27.00 -13.32
C LYS A 578 7.94 28.34 -12.62
N GLU A 579 7.78 29.42 -13.41
CA GLU A 579 8.06 30.84 -13.14
C GLU A 579 8.35 31.30 -11.70
N GLY A 580 9.46 32.01 -11.52
CA GLY A 580 9.82 32.72 -10.28
C GLY A 580 11.31 32.99 -10.19
N ASP A 581 12.10 31.97 -10.53
CA ASP A 581 13.57 32.02 -10.49
C ASP A 581 14.17 31.55 -11.83
N LYS A 582 14.44 32.56 -12.67
CA LYS A 582 14.68 32.49 -14.12
C LYS A 582 15.66 31.38 -14.57
N ASP A 583 15.16 30.54 -15.49
CA ASP A 583 15.87 29.97 -16.63
C ASP A 583 17.03 29.00 -16.40
N ASN A 584 17.31 28.55 -15.17
CA ASN A 584 18.48 27.70 -14.90
C ASN A 584 18.21 26.39 -14.19
N LYS A 585 17.07 26.23 -13.52
CA LYS A 585 16.82 25.07 -12.66
C LYS A 585 16.16 23.92 -13.41
N SER A 586 15.33 24.20 -14.41
CA SER A 586 14.75 23.13 -15.25
C SER A 586 15.84 22.41 -16.04
N LYS A 587 15.86 21.08 -15.94
CA LYS A 587 16.81 20.18 -16.59
C LYS A 587 16.06 19.02 -17.20
N ALA A 588 16.49 18.57 -18.37
CA ALA A 588 16.09 17.28 -18.89
C ALA A 588 17.31 16.38 -19.03
N TYR A 589 17.09 15.08 -18.90
CA TYR A 589 18.13 14.09 -18.85
C TYR A 589 17.78 12.93 -19.78
N VAL A 590 18.79 12.40 -20.46
CA VAL A 590 18.72 11.12 -21.17
C VAL A 590 19.87 10.27 -20.67
N GLN A 591 19.54 9.20 -19.96
CA GLN A 591 20.49 8.19 -19.52
C GLN A 591 20.54 7.08 -20.56
N PHE A 592 21.75 6.66 -20.94
CA PHE A 592 21.93 5.54 -21.83
C PHE A 592 23.20 4.75 -21.50
N ASN A 593 23.15 3.46 -21.80
CA ASN A 593 24.24 2.52 -21.64
C ASN A 593 24.82 2.14 -22.99
N LYS A 594 26.14 2.09 -23.11
CA LYS A 594 26.83 1.37 -24.19
C LYS A 594 27.05 -0.07 -23.72
N ILE A 595 26.31 -1.01 -24.30
CA ILE A 595 26.26 -2.40 -23.81
C ILE A 595 27.52 -3.19 -24.23
N TYR A 596 28.09 -2.89 -25.40
CA TYR A 596 29.18 -3.67 -25.98
C TYR A 596 30.48 -2.88 -26.07
N GLU A 597 31.61 -3.54 -25.77
CA GLU A 597 32.93 -2.94 -25.90
C GLU A 597 33.23 -2.63 -27.36
N THR A 598 33.03 -3.62 -28.22
CA THR A 598 33.34 -3.54 -29.64
C THR A 598 32.28 -4.27 -30.45
N LEU A 599 32.07 -3.84 -31.69
CA LEU A 599 31.23 -4.57 -32.64
C LEU A 599 31.66 -6.04 -32.80
N GLY A 600 32.96 -6.33 -32.62
CA GLY A 600 33.50 -7.69 -32.68
C GLY A 600 32.97 -8.62 -31.58
N GLN A 601 32.75 -8.11 -30.36
CA GLN A 601 32.16 -8.87 -29.27
C GLN A 601 30.68 -9.15 -29.51
N LEU A 602 29.92 -8.14 -29.93
CA LEU A 602 28.51 -8.29 -30.28
C LEU A 602 28.32 -9.36 -31.37
N MET A 603 29.24 -9.38 -32.33
CA MET A 603 29.22 -10.32 -33.45
C MET A 603 29.82 -11.69 -33.14
N ASN A 604 30.31 -11.92 -31.92
CA ASN A 604 31.00 -13.13 -31.49
C ASN A 604 32.11 -13.59 -32.46
N TYR A 605 32.85 -12.64 -33.06
CA TYR A 605 33.90 -13.00 -34.00
C TYR A 605 35.10 -13.61 -33.28
N THR A 606 35.57 -14.73 -33.79
CA THR A 606 36.83 -15.31 -33.32
C THR A 606 38.01 -14.39 -33.67
N THR A 607 39.10 -14.48 -32.90
CA THR A 607 40.33 -13.74 -33.17
C THR A 607 40.89 -14.01 -34.57
N THR A 608 40.68 -15.22 -35.10
CA THR A 608 41.07 -15.60 -36.46
C THR A 608 40.22 -14.89 -37.51
N GLU A 609 38.91 -14.77 -37.29
CA GLU A 609 38.01 -14.07 -38.20
C GLU A 609 38.24 -12.56 -38.24
N LEU A 610 38.52 -11.95 -37.09
CA LEU A 610 38.94 -10.55 -37.00
C LEU A 610 40.23 -10.29 -37.82
N ALA A 611 41.18 -11.23 -37.80
CA ALA A 611 42.39 -11.15 -38.61
C ALA A 611 42.12 -11.34 -40.12
N ASP A 612 41.12 -12.15 -40.48
CA ASP A 612 40.76 -12.42 -41.88
C ASP A 612 39.97 -11.26 -42.52
N MET A 613 39.12 -10.57 -41.75
CA MET A 613 38.43 -9.35 -42.21
C MET A 613 39.43 -8.22 -42.57
N LYS A 614 40.57 -8.15 -41.86
CA LYS A 614 41.66 -7.21 -42.18
C LYS A 614 42.28 -7.49 -43.56
N ASN A 615 42.45 -8.76 -43.92
CA ASN A 615 43.04 -9.14 -45.21
C ASN A 615 42.11 -8.80 -46.39
N LYS A 616 40.79 -8.74 -46.15
CA LYS A 616 39.79 -8.43 -47.18
C LYS A 616 39.52 -6.94 -47.38
N GLN A 617 40.22 -6.03 -46.69
CA GLN A 617 39.98 -4.57 -46.74
C GLN A 617 38.50 -4.18 -46.57
N LEU A 618 37.73 -4.97 -45.82
CA LEU A 618 36.39 -4.56 -45.42
C LEU A 618 36.56 -3.45 -44.38
N ASN A 619 36.39 -2.20 -44.81
CA ASN A 619 36.37 -0.98 -44.00
C ASN A 619 35.19 -0.94 -43.01
N VAL A 620 34.85 -2.07 -42.38
CA VAL A 620 33.61 -2.28 -41.61
C VAL A 620 33.85 -2.20 -40.10
N LEU A 621 35.08 -1.95 -39.65
CA LEU A 621 35.34 -1.66 -38.25
C LEU A 621 35.24 -0.14 -38.07
N GLU A 622 34.12 0.30 -37.49
CA GLU A 622 33.72 1.66 -37.06
C GLU A 622 34.43 2.81 -37.80
N THR A 623 33.67 3.60 -38.55
CA THR A 623 34.15 4.73 -39.38
C THR A 623 35.39 5.42 -38.81
N ASN A 624 36.54 5.21 -39.49
CA ASN A 624 37.86 5.78 -39.21
C ASN A 624 38.75 5.09 -38.15
N GLN A 625 38.41 3.91 -37.63
CA GLN A 625 39.35 3.12 -36.80
C GLN A 625 40.67 2.80 -37.55
N LYS A 626 41.82 3.24 -37.02
CA LYS A 626 43.13 2.87 -37.57
C LYS A 626 43.67 1.63 -36.85
N TRP A 627 43.82 0.54 -37.59
CA TRP A 627 44.46 -0.68 -37.12
C TRP A 627 45.98 -0.48 -37.03
N LYS A 628 46.57 -0.67 -35.84
CA LYS A 628 48.03 -0.70 -35.65
C LYS A 628 48.46 -2.11 -35.24
N SER A 629 49.28 -2.73 -36.10
CA SER A 629 49.91 -4.02 -35.87
C SER A 629 51.32 -3.80 -35.33
N LYS A 630 51.65 -4.29 -34.13
CA LYS A 630 53.06 -4.36 -33.68
C LYS A 630 53.28 -5.68 -32.95
N ASN A 631 54.23 -6.50 -33.43
CA ASN A 631 54.63 -7.79 -32.84
C ASN A 631 53.50 -8.83 -32.71
N GLY A 632 52.63 -8.98 -33.71
CA GLY A 632 51.54 -9.97 -33.68
C GLY A 632 50.33 -9.56 -32.85
N TRP A 633 50.40 -8.44 -32.12
CA TRP A 633 49.25 -7.84 -31.45
C TRP A 633 48.57 -6.80 -32.35
N ALA A 634 47.28 -6.99 -32.50
CA ALA A 634 46.35 -6.09 -33.18
C ALA A 634 45.80 -5.08 -32.18
N SER A 635 45.98 -3.79 -32.44
CA SER A 635 45.27 -2.73 -31.72
C SER A 635 44.39 -1.99 -32.71
N VAL A 636 43.08 -2.05 -32.50
CA VAL A 636 42.11 -1.17 -33.11
C VAL A 636 42.08 0.10 -32.26
N THR A 637 42.31 1.26 -32.87
CA THR A 637 42.17 2.55 -32.16
C THR A 637 40.89 3.21 -32.66
N PRO A 638 39.81 3.28 -31.87
CA PRO A 638 38.62 4.05 -32.24
C PRO A 638 38.98 5.51 -32.41
N ASN A 639 38.57 6.08 -33.54
CA ASN A 639 38.83 7.49 -33.82
C ASN A 639 37.82 8.40 -33.13
N ALA A 640 36.69 7.85 -32.68
CA ALA A 640 35.72 8.45 -31.75
C ALA A 640 34.41 7.64 -31.81
N ASP A 641 33.72 7.47 -30.68
CA ASP A 641 32.32 7.05 -30.68
C ASP A 641 31.45 8.18 -31.24
N THR A 642 30.61 7.88 -32.22
CA THR A 642 29.68 8.85 -32.82
C THR A 642 28.27 8.37 -32.53
N ILE A 643 27.56 9.08 -31.65
CA ILE A 643 26.20 8.73 -31.26
C ILE A 643 25.21 9.66 -31.95
N LYS A 644 24.08 9.09 -32.38
CA LYS A 644 22.93 9.79 -32.91
C LYS A 644 21.82 9.74 -31.87
N LEU A 645 21.51 10.87 -31.26
CA LEU A 645 20.36 11.00 -30.38
C LEU A 645 19.14 11.39 -31.22
N SER A 646 18.12 10.55 -31.23
CA SER A 646 16.81 10.87 -31.79
C SER A 646 15.82 11.07 -30.65
N LEU A 647 15.06 12.16 -30.71
CA LEU A 647 13.99 12.52 -29.78
C LEU A 647 12.68 12.53 -30.58
N GLU A 648 11.70 11.76 -30.13
CA GLU A 648 10.40 11.60 -30.80
C GLU A 648 9.29 11.96 -29.82
N SER A 649 8.25 12.66 -30.29
CA SER A 649 7.06 12.97 -29.51
C SER A 649 5.82 12.80 -30.37
N ASP A 650 4.72 12.32 -29.77
CA ASP A 650 3.43 12.22 -30.43
C ASP A 650 2.76 13.60 -30.61
N LEU A 651 3.24 14.60 -29.86
CA LEU A 651 2.82 16.00 -29.95
C LEU A 651 3.84 16.84 -30.73
N PRO A 652 3.43 17.97 -31.33
CA PRO A 652 4.32 18.86 -32.06
C PRO A 652 5.19 19.71 -31.11
N VAL A 653 5.88 19.07 -30.15
CA VAL A 653 6.68 19.73 -29.10
C VAL A 653 7.83 20.55 -29.69
N PHE A 654 8.34 20.14 -30.86
CA PHE A 654 9.45 20.82 -31.52
C PHE A 654 8.98 21.95 -32.45
N ALA A 655 7.67 22.17 -32.61
CA ALA A 655 7.15 23.21 -33.47
C ALA A 655 7.57 24.59 -32.96
N GLY A 656 8.26 25.37 -33.81
CA GLY A 656 8.73 26.71 -33.48
C GLY A 656 10.04 26.77 -32.71
N MET A 657 10.63 25.64 -32.30
CA MET A 657 11.94 25.62 -31.65
C MET A 657 13.07 25.83 -32.66
N ASP A 658 14.02 26.73 -32.33
CA ASP A 658 15.27 26.86 -33.09
C ASP A 658 16.27 25.81 -32.63
N LEU A 659 16.01 24.55 -33.01
CA LEU A 659 16.70 23.36 -32.50
C LEU A 659 18.24 23.43 -32.68
N ALA A 660 18.73 24.15 -33.70
CA ALA A 660 20.16 24.39 -33.90
C ALA A 660 20.80 25.21 -32.77
N LYS A 661 20.03 26.11 -32.12
CA LYS A 661 20.44 26.85 -30.92
C LYS A 661 20.22 26.06 -29.64
N CYS A 662 19.29 25.11 -29.63
CA CYS A 662 18.90 24.41 -28.40
C CYS A 662 19.93 23.37 -28.02
N PHE A 663 20.42 22.67 -29.03
CA PHE A 663 21.33 21.56 -28.87
C PHE A 663 22.79 22.00 -29.02
N THR A 664 23.13 23.28 -28.79
CA THR A 664 24.52 23.70 -28.91
C THR A 664 25.39 23.02 -27.85
N PRO A 665 26.69 22.80 -28.12
CA PRO A 665 27.53 21.96 -27.26
C PRO A 665 27.83 22.58 -25.90
N ASP A 666 27.62 23.88 -25.75
CA ASP A 666 27.70 24.60 -24.48
C ASP A 666 26.42 24.42 -23.63
N LYS A 667 25.34 23.89 -24.21
CA LYS A 667 24.03 23.69 -23.59
C LYS A 667 23.72 22.23 -23.29
N ILE A 668 24.41 21.29 -23.93
CA ILE A 668 24.35 19.87 -23.61
C ILE A 668 25.56 19.50 -22.77
N ARG A 669 25.32 18.98 -21.57
CA ARG A 669 26.38 18.42 -20.71
C ARG A 669 26.40 16.90 -20.85
N PHE A 670 27.57 16.36 -21.15
CA PHE A 670 27.79 14.91 -21.26
C PHE A 670 28.52 14.42 -20.03
N PHE A 671 27.86 13.64 -19.19
CA PHE A 671 28.48 12.99 -18.05
C PHE A 671 28.71 11.50 -18.34
N VAL A 672 29.81 10.97 -17.83
CA VAL A 672 30.16 9.55 -17.91
C VAL A 672 30.40 9.03 -16.50
N TYR A 673 29.84 7.86 -16.22
CA TYR A 673 30.16 7.11 -15.03
C TYR A 673 31.52 6.43 -15.16
N ALA A 674 32.46 6.77 -14.28
CA ALA A 674 33.82 6.23 -14.31
C ALA A 674 34.41 6.15 -12.90
N ASP A 675 35.29 5.18 -12.68
CA ASP A 675 36.03 5.08 -11.43
C ASP A 675 37.47 5.56 -11.61
N LYS A 676 38.03 6.19 -10.57
CA LYS A 676 39.48 6.38 -10.51
C LYS A 676 40.14 5.05 -10.17
N ASN A 677 40.82 4.46 -11.14
CA ASN A 677 41.67 3.30 -10.91
C ASN A 677 42.78 3.67 -9.91
N ALA A 678 42.80 3.03 -8.74
CA ALA A 678 43.67 3.38 -7.61
C ALA A 678 45.17 3.29 -7.95
N ASP A 679 45.56 2.38 -8.84
CA ASP A 679 46.97 2.15 -9.20
C ASP A 679 47.47 3.15 -10.25
N THR A 680 46.62 3.50 -11.21
CA THR A 680 47.02 4.34 -12.35
C THR A 680 46.62 5.80 -12.20
N ASN A 681 45.74 6.11 -11.24
CA ASN A 681 45.05 7.39 -11.09
C ASN A 681 44.40 7.86 -12.41
N LYS A 682 44.06 6.92 -13.29
CA LYS A 682 43.32 7.16 -14.52
C LYS A 682 41.86 6.85 -14.25
N LEU A 683 41.00 7.64 -14.85
CA LEU A 683 39.58 7.32 -14.88
C LEU A 683 39.36 6.13 -15.82
N GLU A 684 38.54 5.19 -15.41
CA GLU A 684 38.09 4.05 -16.20
C GLU A 684 36.57 4.04 -16.24
N PRO A 685 35.94 4.14 -17.41
CA PRO A 685 34.49 4.14 -17.48
C PRO A 685 33.94 2.78 -17.06
N LYS A 686 32.77 2.82 -16.44
CA LYS A 686 32.04 1.64 -15.99
C LYS A 686 30.59 1.73 -16.48
N MET A 687 29.98 0.57 -16.69
CA MET A 687 28.53 0.53 -16.64
C MET A 687 28.10 0.62 -15.20
N PHE A 688 27.13 1.47 -14.95
CA PHE A 688 26.35 1.38 -13.75
C PHE A 688 25.42 0.18 -13.90
N GLN A 689 25.63 -0.84 -13.07
CA GLN A 689 24.69 -1.92 -12.85
C GLN A 689 24.36 -1.83 -11.37
N ASN A 690 23.13 -1.45 -11.06
CA ASN A 690 22.64 -1.68 -9.71
C ASN A 690 22.45 -3.20 -9.60
N GLU A 691 23.26 -3.84 -8.76
CA GLU A 691 23.29 -5.30 -8.62
C GLU A 691 21.99 -5.83 -7.99
N ASP A 692 21.34 -5.00 -7.18
CA ASP A 692 20.17 -5.39 -6.39
C ASP A 692 18.85 -4.93 -7.02
N ASP A 693 18.85 -3.83 -7.79
CA ASP A 693 17.62 -3.31 -8.40
C ASP A 693 17.84 -2.66 -9.77
N LYS A 694 17.41 -3.36 -10.84
CA LYS A 694 17.48 -2.86 -12.22
C LYS A 694 16.61 -1.62 -12.48
N SER A 695 15.70 -1.28 -11.58
CA SER A 695 14.74 -0.19 -11.77
C SER A 695 15.25 1.17 -11.32
N VAL A 696 16.30 1.24 -10.49
CA VAL A 696 16.79 2.53 -9.96
C VAL A 696 17.42 3.35 -11.08
N SER A 697 16.72 4.41 -11.50
CA SER A 697 17.26 5.39 -12.44
C SER A 697 18.38 6.16 -11.76
N ILE A 698 19.54 6.19 -12.41
CA ILE A 698 20.67 7.01 -11.97
C ILE A 698 20.27 8.49 -11.96
N ILE A 699 19.36 8.87 -12.85
CA ILE A 699 18.90 10.26 -12.97
C ILE A 699 18.33 10.71 -11.63
N ASP A 700 17.54 9.87 -10.96
CA ASP A 700 16.92 10.18 -9.68
C ASP A 700 17.99 10.37 -8.60
N CYS A 701 18.95 9.44 -8.48
CA CYS A 701 20.03 9.58 -7.51
C CYS A 701 20.98 10.75 -7.81
N PHE A 702 21.27 11.01 -9.09
CA PHE A 702 22.10 12.15 -9.49
C PHE A 702 21.42 13.48 -9.17
N TYR A 703 20.09 13.51 -9.22
CA TYR A 703 19.28 14.66 -8.88
C TYR A 703 19.19 14.85 -7.37
N GLN A 704 18.86 13.80 -6.61
CA GLN A 704 18.82 13.79 -5.14
C GLN A 704 20.11 14.35 -4.54
N ASN A 705 21.26 13.99 -5.11
CA ASN A 705 22.55 14.43 -4.60
C ASN A 705 22.99 15.84 -5.04
N LYS A 706 22.30 16.47 -6.01
CA LYS A 706 22.71 17.78 -6.55
C LYS A 706 21.75 18.92 -6.28
N MET A 707 20.49 18.63 -6.03
CA MET A 707 19.50 19.64 -5.68
C MET A 707 19.40 19.77 -4.16
N ASN A 708 19.32 21.00 -3.69
CA ASN A 708 18.83 21.27 -2.35
C ASN A 708 17.29 21.31 -2.46
N PHE A 709 16.59 20.30 -1.93
CA PHE A 709 15.14 20.18 -2.07
C PHE A 709 14.37 21.16 -1.18
N ASP A 710 15.01 21.63 -0.11
CA ASP A 710 14.45 22.57 0.86
C ASP A 710 13.97 23.89 0.22
N ASP A 711 14.47 24.22 -0.97
CA ASP A 711 14.16 25.47 -1.65
C ASP A 711 12.99 25.36 -2.65
N VAL A 712 12.34 24.19 -2.83
CA VAL A 712 11.34 23.98 -3.90
C VAL A 712 10.01 23.44 -3.36
N GLN A 713 8.92 24.20 -3.54
CA GLN A 713 7.56 23.80 -3.17
C GLN A 713 6.76 23.39 -4.40
N CYS A 714 6.05 22.25 -4.34
CA CYS A 714 5.24 21.82 -5.48
C CYS A 714 3.88 22.52 -5.51
N LEU A 715 3.38 22.76 -6.72
CA LEU A 715 2.14 23.51 -6.93
C LEU A 715 0.88 22.73 -6.65
N ASN A 716 0.96 21.41 -6.83
CA ASN A 716 -0.16 20.54 -6.55
C ASN A 716 -0.11 20.29 -5.04
N PRO A 717 -1.04 20.88 -4.26
CA PRO A 717 -1.16 20.46 -2.88
C PRO A 717 -1.49 18.97 -2.87
N LYS A 718 -0.85 18.24 -1.96
CA LYS A 718 -1.29 16.90 -1.61
C LYS A 718 -2.67 17.08 -0.97
N ILE A 719 -3.68 16.44 -1.54
CA ILE A 719 -5.01 16.44 -0.93
C ILE A 719 -4.96 15.37 0.15
N GLU A 720 -4.88 15.79 1.41
CA GLU A 720 -4.99 14.89 2.54
C GLU A 720 -6.44 14.92 3.02
N CYS A 721 -7.11 13.78 2.86
CA CYS A 721 -8.49 13.57 3.28
C CYS A 721 -8.49 12.82 4.61
N GLU A 722 -9.06 13.44 5.64
CA GLU A 722 -9.34 12.81 6.92
C GLU A 722 -10.85 12.56 7.03
N TYR A 723 -11.22 11.37 7.47
CA TYR A 723 -12.63 11.04 7.71
C TYR A 723 -13.05 11.61 9.07
N ASP A 724 -13.98 12.55 9.06
CA ASP A 724 -14.54 13.15 10.27
C ASP A 724 -15.68 12.25 10.79
N GLU A 725 -15.44 11.54 11.88
CA GLU A 725 -16.40 10.60 12.49
C GLU A 725 -17.65 11.32 13.02
N ASP A 726 -17.54 12.58 13.44
CA ASP A 726 -18.66 13.35 13.99
C ASP A 726 -19.60 13.86 12.88
N LEU A 727 -19.05 14.13 11.70
CA LEU A 727 -19.81 14.58 10.52
C LEU A 727 -20.23 13.43 9.59
N GLU A 728 -19.69 12.22 9.77
CA GLU A 728 -19.80 11.11 8.81
C GLU A 728 -19.42 11.51 7.37
N GLU A 729 -18.47 12.44 7.23
CA GLU A 729 -18.03 13.00 5.95
C GLU A 729 -16.50 13.06 5.84
N GLU A 730 -15.98 12.97 4.62
CA GLU A 730 -14.54 13.02 4.32
C GLU A 730 -14.12 14.49 4.09
N ILE A 731 -13.26 15.02 4.96
CA ILE A 731 -12.76 16.40 4.88
C ILE A 731 -11.37 16.37 4.26
N CYS A 732 -11.29 16.92 3.04
CA CYS A 732 -10.04 17.02 2.31
C CYS A 732 -9.43 18.42 2.46
N SER A 733 -8.15 18.48 2.81
CA SER A 733 -7.38 19.71 2.93
C SER A 733 -6.17 19.71 1.97
N ASP A 734 -5.87 20.89 1.43
CA ASP A 734 -4.73 21.10 0.55
C ASP A 734 -3.45 21.29 1.39
N VAL A 735 -2.58 20.28 1.41
CA VAL A 735 -1.29 20.33 2.12
C VAL A 735 -0.17 20.67 1.14
N SER A 736 0.68 21.64 1.50
CA SER A 736 1.84 21.99 0.68
C SER A 736 2.87 20.86 0.70
N GLN A 737 3.14 20.27 -0.46
CA GLN A 737 4.12 19.19 -0.60
C GLN A 737 5.49 19.75 -1.01
N THR A 738 6.56 19.28 -0.38
CA THR A 738 7.92 19.60 -0.82
C THR A 738 8.24 18.91 -2.15
N LEU A 739 9.21 19.42 -2.92
CA LEU A 739 9.66 18.74 -4.14
C LEU A 739 10.19 17.33 -3.88
N TYR A 740 10.75 17.09 -2.71
CA TYR A 740 11.20 15.75 -2.33
C TYR A 740 10.01 14.81 -2.19
N GLU A 741 9.02 15.19 -1.40
CA GLU A 741 7.79 14.42 -1.19
C GLU A 741 7.06 14.17 -2.54
N ALA A 742 6.89 15.21 -3.37
CA ALA A 742 6.19 15.09 -4.65
C ALA A 742 6.90 14.20 -5.69
N LEU A 743 8.22 14.02 -5.57
CA LEU A 743 9.00 13.21 -6.51
C LEU A 743 9.28 11.80 -6.00
N PHE A 744 9.33 11.60 -4.68
CA PHE A 744 9.92 10.40 -4.07
C PHE A 744 9.05 9.72 -3.03
N GLU A 745 7.98 10.34 -2.51
CA GLU A 745 7.01 9.62 -1.68
C GLU A 745 6.04 8.82 -2.55
N VAL A 746 5.79 7.58 -2.14
CA VAL A 746 4.80 6.71 -2.76
C VAL A 746 3.43 7.16 -2.28
N THR A 747 2.73 7.97 -3.08
CA THR A 747 1.30 8.26 -2.87
C THR A 747 0.46 7.36 -3.77
N ASP A 748 -0.68 6.88 -3.27
CA ASP A 748 -1.65 6.07 -4.04
C ASP A 748 -2.29 6.86 -5.21
N GLU A 749 -2.07 8.18 -5.27
CA GLU A 749 -2.45 9.06 -6.37
C GLU A 749 -1.19 9.68 -7.01
N ILE A 750 -0.98 9.45 -8.31
CA ILE A 750 0.15 10.02 -9.07
C ILE A 750 -0.15 11.50 -9.36
N ASN A 751 0.50 12.39 -8.62
CA ASN A 751 0.47 13.82 -8.88
C ASN A 751 1.32 14.18 -10.12
N ASP A 752 0.79 15.03 -11.01
CA ASP A 752 1.54 15.62 -12.11
C ASP A 752 2.82 16.31 -11.57
N LYS A 753 4.01 15.93 -12.07
CA LYS A 753 5.33 16.44 -11.65
C LYS A 753 5.58 17.90 -12.09
N ILE A 754 4.78 18.85 -11.63
CA ILE A 754 4.91 20.29 -11.92
C ILE A 754 5.06 21.05 -10.59
N CYS A 755 6.22 21.66 -10.38
CA CYS A 755 6.50 22.46 -9.18
C CYS A 755 6.86 23.91 -9.57
N GLU A 756 6.33 24.90 -8.83
CA GLU A 756 6.71 26.32 -8.95
C GLU A 756 7.81 26.68 -7.95
N PHE A 757 8.50 27.78 -8.16
CA PHE A 757 9.60 28.26 -7.30
C PHE A 757 9.28 29.62 -6.68
#